data_AF-A0A9J6H119-F1
#
_entry.id   AF-A0A9J6H119-F1
#
_cell.length_a   1.000
_cell.length_b   1.000
_cell.length_c   1.000
_cell.angle_alpha   90.00
_cell.angle_beta   90.00
_cell.angle_gamma   90.00
#
_symmetry.space_group_name_H-M   'P 1'
#
loop_
_entity.id
_entity.type
_entity.pdbx_description
1 polymer ?
#
loop_
_entity_poly.entity_id
_entity_poly.type
_entity_poly.pdbx_seq_one_letter_code
_entity_poly.pdbx_strand_id
1 'polypeptide(L)'
;MGTAILVENRIAATQHLTAQAGCEHTLVEIHAQEIGSKSNIFIMSVYCRPSQKQYEFDRVVLDAKRLARTRPLLILGDFNAPHTLWGYRFQSKRGKALVKTMEALDITLLNEPGVPTRRGNSASRDTTPDLSWLSGSLDVTWKCEDEDLGSDHRVITLTVRGPDFRAKLGTAHITDWDKMRTCTQAEDDAEETTSSHLSYKEWADKQKRILDQFTRKIATTTKVPFVDSRLAHMWAARHSLTKRWKRQRRNKKLARRIAKLNADISEHVSKLSRENWLQICDGLQGQLSVGKTWKLLRHLIDPAGSKTASHRSLTKVLNTYDGDGDRLIKALKEHYLQTERGQHPAPQEYTGPHNEDLDRPFSLSELWSAIDDSNKKSAPGKDAITYRLLTNMSSRAAQSLLEHINRAWESSQLPPEWTEAEVRFIPKPGKAPAIENMRPISLTSCVGKVMERMVLRRLQVHLENTDQLPKTMFGFRKQLSTQDVMLQLHELVIKQATRNSPRAILALDLKGAFDNVTHASILTNLNGTRCGTRTFGYIKNFLSSRTAQISVGNERSEPIELGERGTPQGAVLSPLLFNLALLPLPRLLDQIEGIGHALYADDITIWTKQAGSDGWIEETLQAAALTVHEYARTCGLSCAPQKSELLVVQPGKPRQQLPPDIAIQIEGIKITPTDKCRILGLTLQDNGKAHAAVDKIKNSAEKILAMLRRVTTRNRGLKEDDALRLVQAFIISRITYSAPYLNLNKTQKTTLDTIIRKATKQALGLPIYSSTQRLQAMGVHNTVDELIEAHLSSQRLRLSQTIPGRAVLDKIGWRKEQATIKTTIPTEWTRTLKTKPLPRNMAPGKDDGRRQARAKAVSQQLQQENGVLYVDASLVKGSNRAAVVVTDAERLINSAAVKTKEPTTAEEVAIALALVQPGVGVVVTDSKRAYSGFRKGVISSEAATILSKKRAPGRAIELTWVPAHTKVAGNVIADYHARAMTLRAGQDTDTPTPALTYKEITNEYKDERRTLPEPHRTLSREQQTILRRIQAGSLAHPVLLHTFYPEHEGDRCPFCKTNSGTLAHILAECTKLKAPIPPNPPSTPPTPLHERWETLRSSPALPTQLALTARGQELLAQYGSRDLGTAPSGV
;
A
#
# COMPACT_ATOMS: atom_id res chain seq x y z
N MET A 1 18.23 -32.16 -14.92
CA MET A 1 16.84 -32.60 -14.63
C MET A 1 16.70 -32.63 -13.12
N GLY A 2 15.47 -32.59 -12.60
CA GLY A 2 15.16 -32.36 -11.19
C GLY A 2 13.73 -32.83 -10.89
N THR A 3 13.41 -33.06 -9.61
CA THR A 3 12.05 -33.36 -9.16
C THR A 3 11.30 -32.07 -8.84
N ALA A 4 10.02 -31.99 -9.22
CA ALA A 4 9.14 -30.89 -8.85
C ALA A 4 7.75 -31.43 -8.53
N ILE A 5 7.16 -30.94 -7.44
CA ILE A 5 5.77 -31.21 -7.07
C ILE A 5 4.99 -29.91 -7.20
N LEU A 6 3.99 -29.90 -8.08
CA LEU A 6 3.11 -28.75 -8.29
C LEU A 6 1.81 -28.98 -7.54
N VAL A 7 1.56 -28.15 -6.52
CA VAL A 7 0.33 -28.19 -5.73
C VAL A 7 -0.59 -27.05 -6.17
N GLU A 8 -1.88 -27.36 -6.39
CA GLU A 8 -2.87 -26.34 -6.71
C GLU A 8 -2.92 -25.28 -5.59
N ASN A 9 -2.94 -23.99 -5.95
CA ASN A 9 -2.86 -22.87 -5.00
C ASN A 9 -3.95 -22.86 -3.89
N ARG A 10 -5.04 -23.61 -4.07
CA ARG A 10 -6.14 -23.73 -3.10
C ARG A 10 -5.88 -24.79 -2.03
N ILE A 11 -4.89 -25.65 -2.23
CA ILE A 11 -4.49 -26.73 -1.33
C ILE A 11 -3.30 -26.22 -0.50
N ALA A 12 -3.35 -26.43 0.81
CA ALA A 12 -2.24 -26.12 1.69
C ALA A 12 -1.20 -27.26 1.64
N ALA A 13 0.07 -26.93 1.52
CA ALA A 13 1.16 -27.90 1.45
C ALA A 13 2.44 -27.38 2.10
N THR A 14 3.23 -28.28 2.67
CA THR A 14 4.55 -27.99 3.27
C THR A 14 5.62 -28.85 2.62
N GLN A 15 6.66 -28.22 2.08
CA GLN A 15 7.86 -28.94 1.66
C GLN A 15 8.73 -29.23 2.89
N HIS A 16 9.21 -30.46 3.00
CA HIS A 16 10.13 -30.89 4.04
C HIS A 16 11.55 -30.96 3.47
N LEU A 17 12.54 -30.57 4.28
CA LEU A 17 13.95 -30.75 3.96
C LEU A 17 14.36 -32.15 4.38
N THR A 18 14.81 -32.95 3.41
CA THR A 18 15.33 -34.29 3.60
C THR A 18 16.85 -34.28 3.44
N ALA A 19 17.54 -35.30 3.97
CA ALA A 19 18.98 -35.40 3.86
C ALA A 19 19.43 -35.43 2.37
N GLN A 20 20.57 -34.81 2.06
CA GLN A 20 21.18 -34.98 0.74
C GLN A 20 21.51 -36.46 0.54
N ALA A 21 21.00 -37.02 -0.54
CA ALA A 21 21.17 -38.41 -0.93
C ALA A 21 21.64 -38.48 -2.38
N GLY A 22 22.13 -39.65 -2.79
CA GLY A 22 22.61 -39.87 -4.16
C GLY A 22 21.56 -39.63 -5.26
N CYS A 23 20.26 -39.64 -4.94
CA CYS A 23 19.15 -39.37 -5.86
C CYS A 23 18.44 -38.02 -5.58
N GLU A 24 17.96 -37.40 -6.65
CA GLU A 24 17.19 -36.15 -6.58
C GLU A 24 15.78 -36.47 -6.07
N HIS A 25 15.31 -35.75 -5.06
CA HIS A 25 14.00 -36.00 -4.48
C HIS A 25 13.38 -34.75 -3.85
N THR A 26 12.05 -34.74 -3.77
CA THR A 26 11.25 -33.67 -3.15
C THR A 26 10.15 -34.29 -2.31
N LEU A 27 10.08 -33.96 -1.01
CA LEU A 27 9.02 -34.40 -0.11
C LEU A 27 8.07 -33.25 0.23
N VAL A 28 6.77 -33.46 0.01
CA VAL A 28 5.71 -32.49 0.28
C VAL A 28 4.61 -33.15 1.09
N GLU A 29 4.19 -32.50 2.17
CA GLU A 29 3.01 -32.86 2.96
C GLU A 29 1.82 -32.01 2.51
N ILE A 30 0.71 -32.66 2.14
CA ILE A 30 -0.58 -32.05 1.81
C ILE A 30 -1.46 -32.02 3.05
N HIS A 31 -1.99 -30.83 3.34
CA HIS A 31 -2.76 -30.50 4.54
C HIS A 31 -4.25 -30.60 4.28
N ALA A 32 -4.98 -31.38 5.08
CA ALA A 32 -6.45 -31.41 5.07
C ALA A 32 -7.05 -30.10 5.63
N GLN A 33 -8.31 -29.80 5.29
CA GLN A 33 -9.00 -28.59 5.77
C GLN A 33 -9.41 -28.65 7.24
N GLU A 34 -9.66 -29.84 7.77
CA GLU A 34 -10.09 -30.04 9.17
C GLU A 34 -8.89 -30.09 10.11
N ILE A 35 -8.95 -29.26 11.15
CA ILE A 35 -7.89 -29.12 12.16
C ILE A 35 -7.76 -30.44 12.92
N GLY A 36 -6.54 -30.97 13.02
CA GLY A 36 -6.27 -32.21 13.78
C GLY A 36 -6.70 -33.51 13.09
N SER A 37 -7.21 -33.45 11.86
CA SER A 37 -7.53 -34.64 11.08
C SER A 37 -6.26 -35.44 10.77
N LYS A 38 -6.22 -36.75 11.09
CA LYS A 38 -5.10 -37.68 10.77
C LYS A 38 -4.93 -37.93 9.26
N SER A 39 -5.47 -37.07 8.41
CA SER A 39 -5.69 -37.32 6.99
C SER A 39 -4.76 -36.55 6.05
N ASN A 40 -3.71 -35.91 6.58
CA ASN A 40 -2.63 -35.37 5.77
C ASN A 40 -1.97 -36.49 4.95
N ILE A 41 -1.56 -36.16 3.72
CA ILE A 41 -0.91 -37.11 2.81
C ILE A 41 0.50 -36.60 2.52
N PHE A 42 1.50 -37.46 2.68
CA PHE A 42 2.86 -37.18 2.26
C PHE A 42 3.06 -37.66 0.82
N ILE A 43 3.68 -36.83 -0.01
CA ILE A 43 4.04 -37.15 -1.39
C ILE A 43 5.53 -36.89 -1.57
N MET A 44 6.26 -37.95 -1.89
CA MET A 44 7.66 -37.89 -2.27
C MET A 44 7.79 -38.11 -3.78
N SER A 45 8.44 -37.19 -4.48
CA SER A 45 8.87 -37.38 -5.87
C SER A 45 10.34 -37.74 -5.89
N VAL A 46 10.72 -38.79 -6.62
CA VAL A 46 12.09 -39.29 -6.73
C VAL A 46 12.51 -39.36 -8.20
N TYR A 47 13.74 -38.92 -8.49
CA TYR A 47 14.37 -39.09 -9.78
C TYR A 47 15.77 -39.69 -9.64
N CYS A 48 16.01 -40.80 -10.32
CA CYS A 48 17.31 -41.45 -10.40
C CYS A 48 17.77 -41.50 -11.85
N ARG A 49 18.93 -40.92 -12.17
CA ARG A 49 19.42 -40.93 -13.55
C ARG A 49 19.79 -42.36 -13.99
N PRO A 50 19.65 -42.72 -15.28
CA PRO A 50 20.06 -44.03 -15.76
C PRO A 50 21.52 -44.37 -15.47
N SER A 51 22.43 -43.40 -15.63
CA SER A 51 23.87 -43.55 -15.40
C SER A 51 24.32 -43.47 -13.92
N GLN A 52 23.40 -43.24 -13.00
CA GLN A 52 23.71 -42.97 -11.59
C GLN A 52 24.20 -44.23 -10.85
N LYS A 53 25.40 -44.18 -10.27
CA LYS A 53 25.98 -45.35 -9.57
C LYS A 53 25.64 -45.42 -8.08
N GLN A 54 25.45 -44.27 -7.43
CA GLN A 54 25.11 -44.18 -6.01
C GLN A 54 23.60 -43.92 -5.84
N TYR A 55 22.96 -44.74 -5.02
CA TYR A 55 21.54 -44.64 -4.68
C TYR A 55 21.36 -45.06 -3.22
N GLU A 56 20.85 -44.15 -2.38
CA GLU A 56 20.63 -44.37 -0.93
C GLU A 56 19.13 -44.46 -0.63
N PHE A 57 18.43 -45.44 -1.23
CA PHE A 57 16.98 -45.58 -1.05
C PHE A 57 16.59 -45.80 0.41
N ASP A 58 17.35 -46.63 1.16
CA ASP A 58 17.10 -46.89 2.57
C ASP A 58 17.04 -45.59 3.38
N ARG A 59 17.99 -44.68 3.17
CA ARG A 59 18.05 -43.41 3.88
C ARG A 59 16.89 -42.48 3.51
N VAL A 60 16.67 -42.28 2.21
CA VAL A 60 15.65 -41.34 1.71
C VAL A 60 14.24 -41.78 2.09
N VAL A 61 13.93 -43.07 1.91
CA VAL A 61 12.60 -43.62 2.20
C VAL A 61 12.37 -43.71 3.71
N LEU A 62 13.39 -44.08 4.50
CA LEU A 62 13.29 -44.11 5.96
C LEU A 62 13.07 -42.71 6.55
N ASP A 63 13.80 -41.70 6.07
CA ASP A 63 13.62 -40.31 6.50
C ASP A 63 12.20 -39.81 6.17
N ALA A 64 11.70 -40.10 4.96
CA ALA A 64 10.33 -39.76 4.58
C ALA A 64 9.29 -40.49 5.45
N LYS A 65 9.50 -41.78 5.75
CA LYS A 65 8.60 -42.57 6.61
C LYS A 65 8.63 -42.09 8.05
N ARG A 66 9.79 -41.71 8.59
CA ARG A 66 9.92 -41.10 9.93
C ARG A 66 9.14 -39.79 10.05
N LEU A 67 9.19 -38.96 9.01
CA LEU A 67 8.41 -37.72 8.96
C LEU A 67 6.90 -38.00 8.85
N ALA A 68 6.50 -38.96 8.02
CA ALA A 68 5.10 -39.34 7.85
C ALA A 68 4.50 -40.03 9.09
N ARG A 69 5.31 -40.74 9.88
CA ARG A 69 4.90 -41.57 11.03
C ARG A 69 3.86 -42.62 10.60
N THR A 70 2.62 -42.50 11.06
CA THR A 70 1.50 -43.40 10.74
C THR A 70 0.60 -42.87 9.60
N ARG A 71 0.92 -41.69 9.04
CA ARG A 71 0.13 -41.05 7.99
C ARG A 71 0.50 -41.62 6.61
N PRO A 72 -0.44 -41.60 5.64
CA PRO A 72 -0.16 -42.12 4.29
C PRO A 72 1.00 -41.40 3.59
N LEU A 73 1.90 -42.18 3.00
CA LEU A 73 3.04 -41.70 2.21
C LEU A 73 3.02 -42.31 0.81
N LEU A 74 2.86 -41.46 -0.20
CA LEU A 74 2.99 -41.80 -1.62
C LEU A 74 4.41 -41.49 -2.10
N ILE A 75 5.08 -42.47 -2.69
CA ILE A 75 6.41 -42.31 -3.26
C ILE A 75 6.34 -42.57 -4.76
N LEU A 76 6.59 -41.52 -5.55
CA LEU A 76 6.35 -41.49 -6.98
C LEU A 76 7.62 -41.08 -7.73
N GLY A 77 7.80 -41.55 -8.95
CA GLY A 77 8.74 -40.94 -9.88
C GLY A 77 9.52 -41.94 -10.72
N ASP A 78 10.57 -41.45 -11.38
CA ASP A 78 11.40 -42.22 -12.30
C ASP A 78 12.64 -42.76 -11.56
N PHE A 79 12.59 -44.06 -11.24
CA PHE A 79 13.63 -44.74 -10.47
C PHE A 79 14.74 -45.31 -11.36
N ASN A 80 14.49 -45.47 -12.67
CA ASN A 80 15.38 -46.17 -13.60
C ASN A 80 15.96 -47.46 -12.99
N ALA A 81 15.12 -48.25 -12.33
CA ALA A 81 15.51 -49.44 -11.58
C ALA A 81 14.86 -50.68 -12.24
N PRO A 82 15.52 -51.38 -13.16
CA PRO A 82 14.96 -52.59 -13.76
C PRO A 82 14.74 -53.70 -12.73
N HIS A 83 13.51 -54.26 -12.68
CA HIS A 83 13.15 -55.41 -11.85
C HIS A 83 11.96 -56.18 -12.45
N THR A 84 11.86 -57.48 -12.15
CA THR A 84 10.82 -58.37 -12.69
C THR A 84 9.42 -58.03 -12.17
N LEU A 85 9.30 -57.52 -10.93
CA LEU A 85 8.03 -57.16 -10.29
C LEU A 85 7.18 -56.15 -11.09
N TRP A 86 7.81 -55.26 -11.85
CA TRP A 86 7.11 -54.27 -12.69
C TRP A 86 7.39 -54.45 -14.20
N GLY A 87 7.74 -55.67 -14.61
CA GLY A 87 7.69 -56.10 -16.01
C GLY A 87 9.02 -56.11 -16.77
N TYR A 88 10.19 -55.95 -16.12
CA TYR A 88 11.48 -56.19 -16.78
C TYR A 88 11.82 -57.69 -16.82
N ARG A 89 12.61 -58.11 -17.81
CA ARG A 89 13.10 -59.51 -17.91
C ARG A 89 14.30 -59.81 -17.01
N PHE A 90 14.89 -58.78 -16.40
CA PHE A 90 16.07 -58.88 -15.58
C PHE A 90 15.96 -57.95 -14.37
N GLN A 91 16.78 -58.23 -13.35
CA GLN A 91 16.83 -57.44 -12.12
C GLN A 91 18.19 -56.76 -12.02
N SER A 92 18.19 -55.44 -11.98
CA SER A 92 19.39 -54.64 -11.72
C SER A 92 19.75 -54.65 -10.23
N LYS A 93 21.03 -54.36 -9.89
CA LYS A 93 21.45 -54.14 -8.48
C LYS A 93 20.61 -53.04 -7.81
N ARG A 94 20.27 -51.99 -8.56
CA ARG A 94 19.41 -50.89 -8.12
C ARG A 94 17.98 -51.35 -7.82
N GLY A 95 17.39 -52.13 -8.73
CA GLY A 95 16.05 -52.70 -8.56
C GLY A 95 15.95 -53.61 -7.34
N LYS A 96 16.93 -54.50 -7.14
CA LYS A 96 17.00 -55.38 -5.96
C LYS A 96 17.10 -54.58 -4.65
N ALA A 97 17.94 -53.54 -4.64
CA ALA A 97 18.06 -52.66 -3.47
C ALA A 97 16.74 -51.93 -3.17
N LEU A 98 16.09 -51.37 -4.19
CA LEU A 98 14.80 -50.69 -4.03
C LEU A 98 13.71 -51.61 -3.46
N VAL A 99 13.58 -52.83 -3.98
CA VAL A 99 12.60 -53.82 -3.48
C VAL A 99 12.88 -54.16 -2.03
N LYS A 100 14.15 -54.47 -1.68
CA LYS A 100 14.55 -54.76 -0.30
C LYS A 100 14.19 -53.62 0.65
N THR A 101 14.42 -52.37 0.25
CA THR A 101 14.04 -51.18 1.04
C THR A 101 12.53 -51.09 1.25
N MET A 102 11.75 -51.22 0.17
CA MET A 102 10.29 -51.07 0.22
C MET A 102 9.64 -52.18 1.03
N GLU A 103 10.10 -53.42 0.91
CA GLU A 103 9.64 -54.57 1.71
C GLU A 103 9.99 -54.41 3.19
N ALA A 104 11.23 -54.02 3.50
CA ALA A 104 11.66 -53.79 4.89
C ALA A 104 10.86 -52.67 5.59
N LEU A 105 10.29 -51.75 4.80
CA LEU A 105 9.49 -50.63 5.28
C LEU A 105 7.99 -50.82 5.02
N ASP A 106 7.50 -52.01 4.69
CA ASP A 106 6.07 -52.29 4.47
C ASP A 106 5.40 -51.24 3.54
N ILE A 107 6.02 -51.02 2.37
CA ILE A 107 5.55 -50.10 1.34
C ILE A 107 5.13 -50.91 0.12
N THR A 108 3.89 -50.70 -0.32
CA THR A 108 3.25 -51.48 -1.38
C THR A 108 3.40 -50.81 -2.75
N LEU A 109 3.60 -51.62 -3.80
CA LEU A 109 3.66 -51.13 -5.18
C LEU A 109 2.23 -50.97 -5.73
N LEU A 110 1.93 -49.80 -6.29
CA LEU A 110 0.62 -49.49 -6.90
C LEU A 110 0.57 -49.76 -8.41
N ASN A 111 1.72 -49.88 -9.08
CA ASN A 111 1.77 -50.12 -10.52
C ASN A 111 1.12 -51.45 -10.89
N GLU A 112 0.32 -51.46 -11.95
CA GLU A 112 -0.16 -52.71 -12.54
C GLU A 112 1.00 -53.45 -13.27
N PRO A 113 1.27 -54.71 -12.92
CA PRO A 113 2.32 -55.49 -13.58
C PRO A 113 2.07 -55.61 -15.09
N GLY A 114 3.11 -55.33 -15.89
CA GLY A 114 3.05 -55.46 -17.35
C GLY A 114 2.50 -54.25 -18.10
N VAL A 115 2.08 -53.17 -17.41
CA VAL A 115 1.71 -51.90 -18.04
C VAL A 115 2.94 -50.99 -18.14
N PRO A 116 3.50 -50.76 -19.34
CA PRO A 116 4.71 -49.94 -19.49
C PRO A 116 4.42 -48.45 -19.30
N THR A 117 5.21 -47.79 -18.45
CA THR A 117 5.09 -46.35 -18.16
C THR A 117 5.96 -45.48 -19.07
N ARG A 118 6.92 -46.07 -19.78
CA ARG A 118 7.75 -45.42 -20.80
C ARG A 118 7.66 -46.16 -22.13
N ARG A 119 7.49 -45.39 -23.21
CA ARG A 119 7.51 -45.86 -24.59
C ARG A 119 8.94 -46.05 -25.07
N GLY A 120 9.19 -47.21 -25.67
CA GLY A 120 10.42 -47.52 -26.37
C GLY A 120 10.49 -46.88 -27.75
N ASN A 121 11.71 -46.77 -28.30
CA ASN A 121 11.92 -46.32 -29.67
C ASN A 121 12.20 -47.50 -30.61
N SER A 122 12.72 -47.26 -31.82
CA SER A 122 13.07 -48.35 -32.76
C SER A 122 14.20 -49.26 -32.25
N ALA A 123 14.95 -48.83 -31.23
CA ALA A 123 16.08 -49.54 -30.64
C ALA A 123 15.81 -50.04 -29.20
N SER A 124 14.82 -49.49 -28.50
CA SER A 124 14.48 -49.85 -27.12
C SER A 124 13.02 -50.31 -27.02
N ARG A 125 12.73 -51.31 -26.20
CA ARG A 125 11.36 -51.75 -25.93
C ARG A 125 10.65 -50.79 -24.97
N ASP A 126 9.33 -50.94 -24.86
CA ASP A 126 8.53 -50.30 -23.81
C ASP A 126 9.03 -50.80 -22.44
N THR A 127 9.13 -49.90 -21.46
CA THR A 127 9.75 -50.14 -20.14
C THR A 127 8.94 -49.48 -19.03
N THR A 128 9.18 -49.86 -17.78
CA THR A 128 8.45 -49.32 -16.61
C THR A 128 9.39 -48.63 -15.61
N PRO A 129 10.04 -47.51 -15.96
CA PRO A 129 10.96 -46.82 -15.06
C PRO A 129 10.22 -45.96 -14.01
N ASP A 130 9.00 -45.51 -14.32
CA ASP A 130 8.15 -44.73 -13.41
C ASP A 130 7.35 -45.64 -12.48
N LEU A 131 7.57 -45.50 -11.17
CA LEU A 131 6.93 -46.32 -10.13
C LEU A 131 6.16 -45.46 -9.13
N SER A 132 5.09 -46.03 -8.59
CA SER A 132 4.20 -45.45 -7.60
C SER A 132 4.07 -46.41 -6.42
N TRP A 133 4.44 -45.97 -5.23
CA TRP A 133 4.42 -46.76 -4.00
C TRP A 133 3.57 -46.10 -2.92
N LEU A 134 2.98 -46.90 -2.04
CA LEU A 134 2.15 -46.45 -0.93
C LEU A 134 2.56 -47.09 0.39
N SER A 135 2.81 -46.26 1.41
CA SER A 135 2.92 -46.69 2.80
C SER A 135 1.71 -46.19 3.59
N GLY A 136 1.09 -47.08 4.38
CA GLY A 136 -0.15 -46.82 5.11
C GLY A 136 -1.42 -47.09 4.30
N SER A 137 -2.58 -46.91 4.93
CA SER A 137 -3.89 -47.19 4.32
C SER A 137 -4.47 -45.96 3.64
N LEU A 138 -4.61 -45.99 2.32
CA LEU A 138 -5.25 -44.94 1.52
C LEU A 138 -5.95 -45.60 0.31
N ASP A 139 -7.18 -45.19 0.02
CA ASP A 139 -7.90 -45.67 -1.17
C ASP A 139 -7.39 -44.93 -2.41
N VAL A 140 -6.55 -45.62 -3.20
CA VAL A 140 -5.87 -45.05 -4.37
C VAL A 140 -6.16 -45.89 -5.60
N THR A 141 -6.77 -45.27 -6.61
CA THR A 141 -6.87 -45.85 -7.95
C THR A 141 -5.69 -45.40 -8.80
N TRP A 142 -4.89 -46.35 -9.28
CA TRP A 142 -3.77 -46.11 -10.19
C TRP A 142 -4.21 -46.33 -11.64
N LYS A 143 -3.77 -45.46 -12.55
CA LYS A 143 -4.00 -45.62 -13.99
C LYS A 143 -2.85 -45.03 -14.80
N CYS A 144 -2.28 -45.83 -15.71
CA CYS A 144 -1.39 -45.31 -16.73
C CYS A 144 -2.21 -44.83 -17.92
N GLU A 145 -2.21 -43.52 -18.16
CA GLU A 145 -2.93 -42.94 -19.28
C GLU A 145 -2.25 -43.26 -20.60
N ASP A 146 -3.07 -43.32 -21.64
CA ASP A 146 -2.61 -43.46 -23.01
C ASP A 146 -1.96 -42.17 -23.55
N GLU A 147 -2.08 -41.09 -22.78
CA GLU A 147 -1.58 -39.75 -23.05
C GLU A 147 -0.12 -39.60 -22.62
N ASP A 148 0.68 -38.96 -23.45
CA ASP A 148 2.13 -38.77 -23.24
C ASP A 148 2.55 -37.28 -23.23
N LEU A 149 1.64 -36.37 -23.58
CA LEU A 149 1.92 -34.93 -23.72
C LEU A 149 3.16 -34.62 -24.58
N GLY A 150 3.53 -35.52 -25.51
CA GLY A 150 4.72 -35.40 -26.35
C GLY A 150 6.02 -35.93 -25.72
N SER A 151 5.96 -36.53 -24.54
CA SER A 151 7.08 -37.23 -23.87
C SER A 151 7.22 -38.68 -24.37
N ASP A 152 8.38 -39.31 -24.11
CA ASP A 152 8.54 -40.76 -24.18
C ASP A 152 8.01 -41.47 -22.92
N HIS A 153 7.68 -40.73 -21.86
CA HIS A 153 6.97 -41.22 -20.68
C HIS A 153 5.45 -41.00 -20.80
N ARG A 154 4.66 -41.91 -20.24
CA ARG A 154 3.19 -41.81 -20.16
C ARG A 154 2.76 -41.09 -18.90
N VAL A 155 1.63 -40.40 -18.97
CA VAL A 155 1.04 -39.77 -17.79
C VAL A 155 0.49 -40.86 -16.86
N ILE A 156 0.86 -40.80 -15.58
CA ILE A 156 0.30 -41.67 -14.54
C ILE A 156 -0.67 -40.84 -13.71
N THR A 157 -1.92 -41.29 -13.63
CA THR A 157 -2.98 -40.68 -12.82
C THR A 157 -3.19 -41.51 -11.57
N LEU A 158 -3.11 -40.86 -10.41
CA LEU A 158 -3.49 -41.44 -9.11
C LEU A 158 -4.73 -40.70 -8.62
N THR A 159 -5.84 -41.42 -8.47
CA THR A 159 -7.06 -40.86 -7.87
C THR A 159 -7.15 -41.34 -6.44
N VAL A 160 -7.00 -40.40 -5.51
CA VAL A 160 -7.11 -40.68 -4.07
C VAL A 160 -8.53 -40.38 -3.63
N ARG A 161 -9.23 -41.38 -3.07
CA ARG A 161 -10.49 -41.18 -2.36
C ARG A 161 -10.17 -40.91 -0.90
N GLY A 162 -10.58 -39.73 -0.42
CA GLY A 162 -10.18 -39.24 0.90
C GLY A 162 -10.84 -37.91 1.24
N PRO A 163 -10.37 -37.21 2.29
CA PRO A 163 -10.96 -35.95 2.74
C PRO A 163 -10.90 -34.86 1.68
N ASP A 164 -11.80 -33.89 1.78
CA ASP A 164 -11.80 -32.76 0.86
C ASP A 164 -10.62 -31.83 1.16
N PHE A 165 -9.65 -31.82 0.25
CA PHE A 165 -8.50 -30.92 0.30
C PHE A 165 -8.81 -29.56 -0.35
N ARG A 166 -9.97 -29.42 -1.02
CA ARG A 166 -10.35 -28.20 -1.74
C ARG A 166 -11.13 -27.26 -0.83
N ALA A 167 -10.86 -25.96 -0.96
CA ALA A 167 -11.67 -24.95 -0.28
C ALA A 167 -13.11 -24.93 -0.84
N LYS A 168 -14.10 -25.02 0.06
CA LYS A 168 -15.51 -24.79 -0.27
C LYS A 168 -15.68 -23.46 -1.01
N LEU A 169 -16.40 -23.51 -2.12
CA LEU A 169 -16.76 -22.30 -2.88
C LEU A 169 -17.68 -21.44 -2.01
N GLY A 170 -17.42 -20.13 -1.95
CA GLY A 170 -18.20 -19.22 -1.11
C GLY A 170 -19.51 -18.78 -1.75
N THR A 171 -20.32 -18.04 -0.99
CA THR A 171 -21.53 -17.37 -1.49
C THR A 171 -21.28 -15.87 -1.63
N ALA A 172 -21.47 -15.33 -2.82
CA ALA A 172 -21.44 -13.90 -3.07
C ALA A 172 -22.79 -13.27 -2.72
N HIS A 173 -22.76 -12.16 -2.00
CA HIS A 173 -23.95 -11.39 -1.64
C HIS A 173 -23.96 -10.10 -2.48
N ILE A 174 -25.04 -9.89 -3.25
CA ILE A 174 -25.23 -8.70 -4.08
C ILE A 174 -26.47 -7.97 -3.61
N THR A 175 -26.26 -6.78 -3.05
CA THR A 175 -27.31 -5.91 -2.52
C THR A 175 -27.63 -4.78 -3.50
N ASP A 176 -28.90 -4.54 -3.78
CA ASP A 176 -29.39 -3.38 -4.52
C ASP A 176 -29.61 -2.20 -3.57
N TRP A 177 -28.56 -1.39 -3.39
CA TRP A 177 -28.58 -0.27 -2.45
C TRP A 177 -29.50 0.87 -2.90
N ASP A 178 -29.68 1.06 -4.20
CA ASP A 178 -30.49 2.17 -4.73
C ASP A 178 -31.98 1.88 -4.47
N LYS A 179 -32.41 0.66 -4.76
CA LYS A 179 -33.77 0.20 -4.46
C LYS A 179 -34.08 0.21 -2.97
N MET A 180 -33.11 -0.23 -2.14
CA MET A 180 -33.25 -0.18 -0.69
C MET A 180 -33.52 1.26 -0.22
N ARG A 181 -32.71 2.24 -0.63
CA ARG A 181 -32.87 3.64 -0.21
C ARG A 181 -34.23 4.23 -0.62
N THR A 182 -34.70 3.93 -1.83
CA THR A 182 -36.01 4.44 -2.30
C THR A 182 -37.18 3.82 -1.54
N CYS A 183 -37.15 2.51 -1.28
CA CYS A 183 -38.23 1.84 -0.57
C CYS A 183 -38.30 2.26 0.91
N THR A 184 -37.15 2.32 1.59
CA THR A 184 -37.12 2.72 3.00
C THR A 184 -37.49 4.18 3.21
N GLN A 185 -37.20 5.06 2.23
CA GLN A 185 -37.62 6.46 2.31
C GLN A 185 -39.14 6.60 2.12
N ALA A 186 -39.74 5.85 1.18
CA ALA A 186 -41.18 5.86 0.98
C ALA A 186 -41.95 5.30 2.19
N GLU A 187 -41.40 4.28 2.88
CA GLU A 187 -41.95 3.77 4.15
C GLU A 187 -41.82 4.80 5.28
N ASP A 188 -40.68 5.51 5.36
CA ASP A 188 -40.47 6.59 6.34
C ASP A 188 -41.45 7.76 6.14
N ASP A 189 -41.78 8.08 4.89
CA ASP A 189 -42.71 9.17 4.54
C ASP A 189 -44.19 8.77 4.75
N ALA A 190 -44.51 7.48 4.84
CA ALA A 190 -45.88 6.95 4.97
C ALA A 190 -46.31 6.65 6.42
N GLU A 191 -45.37 6.46 7.35
CA GLU A 191 -45.67 6.23 8.77
C GLU A 191 -45.63 7.54 9.57
N GLU A 192 -46.80 8.19 9.74
CA GLU A 192 -46.95 9.26 10.74
C GLU A 192 -47.06 8.66 12.16
N THR A 193 -46.08 8.97 13.00
CA THR A 193 -46.23 8.99 14.47
C THR A 193 -46.38 7.64 15.18
N THR A 194 -45.39 6.76 15.10
CA THR A 194 -45.07 5.84 16.22
C THR A 194 -43.61 5.36 16.15
N SER A 195 -42.70 5.90 16.97
CA SER A 195 -41.39 5.26 17.23
C SER A 195 -41.46 4.63 18.61
N SER A 196 -41.75 3.33 18.62
CA SER A 196 -41.74 2.48 19.80
C SER A 196 -40.33 2.35 20.40
N HIS A 197 -40.30 2.13 21.70
CA HIS A 197 -39.14 1.82 22.55
C HIS A 197 -38.45 0.50 22.16
N LEU A 198 -37.95 0.37 20.92
CA LEU A 198 -37.18 -0.80 20.53
C LEU A 198 -35.84 -0.82 21.27
N SER A 199 -35.39 -2.01 21.67
CA SER A 199 -34.03 -2.26 22.11
C SER A 199 -33.04 -2.17 20.93
N TYR A 200 -31.74 -1.99 21.20
CA TYR A 200 -30.73 -1.95 20.13
C TYR A 200 -30.73 -3.22 19.28
N LYS A 201 -30.91 -4.38 19.93
CA LYS A 201 -30.96 -5.68 19.25
C LYS A 201 -32.09 -5.75 18.24
N GLU A 202 -33.29 -5.33 18.64
CA GLU A 202 -34.46 -5.31 17.75
C GLU A 202 -34.28 -4.33 16.59
N TRP A 203 -33.67 -3.16 16.86
CA TRP A 203 -33.28 -2.22 15.81
C TRP A 203 -32.32 -2.88 14.81
N ALA A 204 -31.25 -3.53 15.29
CA ALA A 204 -30.26 -4.19 14.44
C ALA A 204 -30.87 -5.33 13.62
N ASP A 205 -31.76 -6.13 14.22
CA ASP A 205 -32.49 -7.19 13.55
C ASP A 205 -33.46 -6.66 12.48
N LYS A 206 -34.14 -5.54 12.75
CA LYS A 206 -34.95 -4.83 11.72
C LYS A 206 -34.08 -4.42 10.53
N GLN A 207 -32.92 -3.80 10.77
CA GLN A 207 -32.04 -3.37 9.68
C GLN A 207 -31.49 -4.55 8.86
N LYS A 208 -31.19 -5.68 9.50
CA LYS A 208 -30.76 -6.91 8.80
C LYS A 208 -31.87 -7.49 7.92
N ARG A 209 -33.10 -7.56 8.42
CA ARG A 209 -34.26 -8.03 7.62
C ARG A 209 -34.47 -7.18 6.38
N ILE A 210 -34.39 -5.85 6.51
CA ILE A 210 -34.44 -4.92 5.37
C ILE A 210 -33.31 -5.24 4.40
N LEU A 211 -32.07 -5.35 4.87
CA LEU A 211 -30.92 -5.66 4.01
C LEU A 211 -31.10 -6.99 3.23
N ASP A 212 -31.61 -8.02 3.89
CA ASP A 212 -31.82 -9.35 3.29
C ASP A 212 -32.87 -9.32 2.17
N GLN A 213 -33.93 -8.51 2.30
CA GLN A 213 -34.95 -8.32 1.24
C GLN A 213 -34.34 -7.80 -0.07
N PHE A 214 -33.29 -6.98 0.01
CA PHE A 214 -32.62 -6.40 -1.15
C PHE A 214 -31.32 -7.11 -1.53
N THR A 215 -30.97 -8.22 -0.87
CA THR A 215 -29.72 -8.95 -1.10
C THR A 215 -29.95 -10.30 -1.78
N ARG A 216 -29.37 -10.48 -2.97
CA ARG A 216 -29.35 -11.76 -3.68
C ARG A 216 -28.08 -12.56 -3.31
N LYS A 217 -28.26 -13.82 -2.95
CA LYS A 217 -27.18 -14.78 -2.66
C LYS A 217 -26.88 -15.60 -3.91
N ILE A 218 -25.63 -15.57 -4.37
CA ILE A 218 -25.16 -16.27 -5.57
C ILE A 218 -24.04 -17.22 -5.18
N ALA A 219 -24.21 -18.52 -5.43
CA ALA A 219 -23.14 -19.50 -5.25
C ALA A 219 -21.97 -19.17 -6.18
N THR A 220 -20.76 -19.03 -5.65
CA THR A 220 -19.58 -18.82 -6.51
C THR A 220 -19.23 -20.12 -7.21
N THR A 221 -18.98 -20.07 -8.51
CA THR A 221 -18.59 -21.25 -9.29
C THR A 221 -17.08 -21.31 -9.45
N THR A 222 -16.55 -22.52 -9.65
CA THR A 222 -15.17 -22.71 -10.08
C THR A 222 -15.00 -22.00 -11.42
N LYS A 223 -14.07 -21.05 -11.50
CA LYS A 223 -13.72 -20.43 -12.77
C LYS A 223 -13.13 -21.52 -13.67
N VAL A 224 -13.95 -22.03 -14.59
CA VAL A 224 -13.48 -22.99 -15.60
C VAL A 224 -12.54 -22.21 -16.51
N PRO A 225 -11.28 -22.65 -16.69
CA PRO A 225 -10.39 -22.01 -17.65
C PRO A 225 -11.02 -22.10 -19.04
N PHE A 226 -11.05 -20.98 -19.75
CA PHE A 226 -11.45 -20.96 -21.15
C PHE A 226 -10.47 -21.82 -21.93
N VAL A 227 -10.96 -22.86 -22.60
CA VAL A 227 -10.15 -23.73 -23.45
C VAL A 227 -10.13 -23.12 -24.85
N ASP A 228 -8.93 -22.84 -25.36
CA ASP A 228 -8.75 -22.33 -26.72
C ASP A 228 -9.21 -23.38 -27.74
N SER A 229 -10.14 -22.99 -28.63
CA SER A 229 -10.77 -23.90 -29.59
C SER A 229 -9.77 -24.48 -30.60
N ARG A 230 -8.79 -23.66 -31.02
CA ARG A 230 -7.71 -24.10 -31.92
C ARG A 230 -6.82 -25.13 -31.23
N LEU A 231 -6.42 -24.89 -29.98
CA LEU A 231 -5.64 -25.84 -29.19
C LEU A 231 -6.41 -27.17 -29.01
N ALA A 232 -7.70 -27.11 -28.72
CA ALA A 232 -8.56 -28.29 -28.61
C ALA A 232 -8.61 -29.09 -29.93
N HIS A 233 -8.76 -28.42 -31.07
CA HIS A 233 -8.72 -29.06 -32.38
C HIS A 233 -7.35 -29.70 -32.68
N MET A 234 -6.25 -29.02 -32.34
CA MET A 234 -4.90 -29.56 -32.52
C MET A 234 -4.68 -30.80 -31.66
N TRP A 235 -5.18 -30.82 -30.42
CA TRP A 235 -5.16 -32.01 -29.56
C TRP A 235 -6.01 -33.15 -30.10
N ALA A 236 -7.23 -32.89 -30.57
CA ALA A 236 -8.08 -33.90 -31.20
C ALA A 236 -7.44 -34.50 -32.45
N ALA A 237 -6.84 -33.67 -33.31
CA ALA A 237 -6.11 -34.10 -34.50
C ALA A 237 -4.90 -34.98 -34.12
N ARG A 238 -4.14 -34.57 -33.10
CA ARG A 238 -3.01 -35.36 -32.57
C ARG A 238 -3.51 -36.70 -32.05
N HIS A 239 -4.55 -36.73 -31.24
CA HIS A 239 -5.11 -37.95 -30.68
C HIS A 239 -5.56 -38.93 -31.78
N SER A 240 -6.25 -38.43 -32.81
CA SER A 240 -6.65 -39.22 -33.99
C SER A 240 -5.45 -39.79 -34.77
N LEU A 241 -4.40 -38.98 -34.97
CA LEU A 241 -3.17 -39.42 -35.65
C LEU A 241 -2.41 -40.45 -34.81
N THR A 242 -2.31 -40.24 -33.50
CA THR A 242 -1.68 -41.18 -32.56
C THR A 242 -2.44 -42.51 -32.55
N LYS A 243 -3.78 -42.50 -32.53
CA LYS A 243 -4.60 -43.73 -32.61
C LYS A 243 -4.38 -44.50 -33.91
N ARG A 244 -4.29 -43.80 -35.05
CA ARG A 244 -3.94 -44.42 -36.35
C ARG A 244 -2.51 -44.96 -36.38
N TRP A 245 -1.55 -44.19 -35.86
CA TRP A 245 -0.16 -44.61 -35.78
C TRP A 245 0.03 -45.83 -34.87
N LYS A 246 -0.73 -45.94 -33.77
CA LYS A 246 -0.75 -47.15 -32.91
C LYS A 246 -1.13 -48.41 -33.69
N ARG A 247 -2.04 -48.33 -34.66
CA ARG A 247 -2.40 -49.44 -35.56
C ARG A 247 -1.36 -49.70 -36.66
N GLN A 248 -0.46 -48.75 -36.91
CA GLN A 248 0.53 -48.77 -37.99
C GLN A 248 1.91 -48.31 -37.50
N ARG A 249 2.47 -48.97 -36.47
CA ARG A 249 3.68 -48.50 -35.75
C ARG A 249 4.91 -48.24 -36.63
N ARG A 250 5.03 -48.87 -37.80
CA ARG A 250 6.14 -48.67 -38.77
C ARG A 250 5.95 -47.45 -39.69
N ASN A 251 4.81 -46.77 -39.65
CA ASN A 251 4.50 -45.64 -40.53
C ASN A 251 5.23 -44.36 -40.10
N LYS A 252 6.44 -44.14 -40.64
CA LYS A 252 7.29 -42.96 -40.37
C LYS A 252 6.61 -41.64 -40.77
N LYS A 253 5.69 -41.63 -41.74
CA LYS A 253 4.98 -40.41 -42.19
C LYS A 253 4.00 -39.91 -41.12
N LEU A 254 3.29 -40.83 -40.46
CA LEU A 254 2.42 -40.50 -39.32
C LEU A 254 3.24 -40.03 -38.11
N ALA A 255 4.36 -40.68 -37.80
CA ALA A 255 5.25 -40.26 -36.72
C ALA A 255 5.78 -38.82 -36.91
N ARG A 256 6.25 -38.48 -38.13
CA ARG A 256 6.68 -37.11 -38.47
C ARG A 256 5.55 -36.09 -38.36
N ARG A 257 4.32 -36.45 -38.76
CA ARG A 257 3.15 -35.57 -38.63
C ARG A 257 2.79 -35.32 -37.17
N ILE A 258 2.84 -36.34 -36.31
CA ILE A 258 2.62 -36.20 -34.86
C ILE A 258 3.70 -35.30 -34.24
N ALA A 259 4.98 -35.51 -34.58
CA ALA A 259 6.08 -34.68 -34.11
C ALA A 259 5.94 -33.21 -34.54
N LYS A 260 5.58 -32.96 -35.81
CA LYS A 260 5.28 -31.61 -36.29
C LYS A 260 4.12 -30.98 -35.52
N LEU A 261 3.03 -31.72 -35.35
CA LEU A 261 1.86 -31.21 -34.62
C LEU A 261 2.18 -30.93 -33.15
N ASN A 262 3.05 -31.70 -32.50
CA ASN A 262 3.54 -31.41 -31.15
C ASN A 262 4.33 -30.09 -31.10
N ALA A 263 5.20 -29.84 -32.09
CA ALA A 263 5.92 -28.57 -32.19
C ALA A 263 4.94 -27.40 -32.40
N ASP A 264 3.97 -27.56 -33.32
CA ASP A 264 2.93 -26.55 -33.58
C ASP A 264 2.08 -26.28 -32.32
N ILE A 265 1.72 -27.32 -31.55
CA ILE A 265 1.00 -27.20 -30.27
C ILE A 265 1.84 -26.41 -29.27
N SER A 266 3.13 -26.74 -29.12
CA SER A 266 4.03 -26.07 -28.17
C SER A 266 4.21 -24.58 -28.50
N GLU A 267 4.39 -24.27 -29.79
CA GLU A 267 4.47 -22.89 -30.28
C GLU A 267 3.15 -22.13 -30.02
N HIS A 268 2.01 -22.73 -30.36
CA HIS A 268 0.69 -22.12 -30.15
C HIS A 268 0.40 -21.90 -28.65
N VAL A 269 0.71 -22.85 -27.77
CA VAL A 269 0.56 -22.70 -26.32
C VAL A 269 1.44 -21.56 -25.79
N SER A 270 2.67 -21.45 -26.28
CA SER A 270 3.59 -20.36 -25.90
C SER A 270 3.05 -19.00 -26.35
N LYS A 271 2.54 -18.91 -27.59
CA LYS A 271 1.91 -17.71 -28.14
C LYS A 271 0.65 -17.32 -27.36
N LEU A 272 -0.24 -18.27 -27.13
CA LEU A 272 -1.49 -18.08 -26.37
C LEU A 272 -1.22 -17.63 -24.93
N SER A 273 -0.24 -18.25 -24.26
CA SER A 273 0.16 -17.87 -22.89
C SER A 273 0.66 -16.42 -22.84
N ARG A 274 1.46 -16.02 -23.84
CA ARG A 274 1.92 -14.64 -23.98
C ARG A 274 0.75 -13.69 -24.24
N GLU A 275 -0.14 -14.01 -25.17
CA GLU A 275 -1.30 -13.18 -25.50
C GLU A 275 -2.25 -13.01 -24.32
N ASN A 276 -2.55 -14.09 -23.58
CA ASN A 276 -3.35 -14.05 -22.36
C ASN A 276 -2.72 -13.11 -21.31
N TRP A 277 -1.40 -13.18 -21.12
CA TRP A 277 -0.70 -12.27 -20.21
C TRP A 277 -0.78 -10.81 -20.68
N LEU A 278 -0.60 -10.54 -21.97
CA LEU A 278 -0.69 -9.19 -22.53
C LEU A 278 -2.11 -8.63 -22.38
N GLN A 279 -3.15 -9.43 -22.59
CA GLN A 279 -4.53 -9.04 -22.35
C GLN A 279 -4.78 -8.70 -20.88
N ILE A 280 -4.21 -9.47 -19.94
CA ILE A 280 -4.28 -9.13 -18.51
C ILE A 280 -3.62 -7.77 -18.27
N CYS A 281 -2.44 -7.52 -18.86
CA CYS A 281 -1.70 -6.27 -18.70
C CYS A 281 -2.46 -5.06 -19.28
N ASP A 282 -3.04 -5.20 -20.48
CA ASP A 282 -3.88 -4.16 -21.09
C ASP A 282 -5.11 -3.88 -20.23
N GLY A 283 -5.71 -4.94 -19.66
CA GLY A 283 -6.83 -4.84 -18.74
C GLY A 283 -6.50 -4.11 -17.43
N LEU A 284 -5.22 -3.92 -17.08
CA LEU A 284 -4.83 -3.12 -15.90
C LEU A 284 -5.00 -1.61 -16.13
N GLN A 285 -5.07 -1.18 -17.40
CA GLN A 285 -5.15 0.23 -17.77
C GLN A 285 -6.38 0.89 -17.15
N GLY A 286 -6.19 2.01 -16.44
CA GLY A 286 -7.29 2.69 -15.74
C GLY A 286 -7.85 1.96 -14.51
N GLN A 287 -7.37 0.75 -14.19
CA GLN A 287 -7.82 -0.04 -13.05
C GLN A 287 -6.92 0.11 -11.80
N LEU A 288 -6.01 1.09 -11.78
CA LEU A 288 -5.17 1.35 -10.60
C LEU A 288 -5.96 1.87 -9.38
N SER A 289 -7.24 2.22 -9.51
CA SER A 289 -8.14 2.47 -8.36
C SER A 289 -8.69 1.17 -7.74
N VAL A 290 -8.54 0.04 -8.43
CA VAL A 290 -9.16 -1.24 -8.06
C VAL A 290 -8.21 -2.05 -7.18
N GLY A 291 -8.69 -2.50 -6.02
CA GLY A 291 -7.87 -3.26 -5.07
C GLY A 291 -7.37 -4.62 -5.61
N LYS A 292 -8.08 -5.22 -6.58
CA LYS A 292 -7.65 -6.47 -7.24
C LYS A 292 -6.36 -6.28 -8.05
N THR A 293 -6.24 -5.17 -8.77
CA THR A 293 -5.05 -4.76 -9.53
C THR A 293 -3.84 -4.67 -8.60
N TRP A 294 -3.97 -3.98 -7.46
CA TRP A 294 -2.90 -3.88 -6.47
C TRP A 294 -2.53 -5.22 -5.82
N LYS A 295 -3.49 -6.13 -5.63
CA LYS A 295 -3.19 -7.50 -5.15
C LYS A 295 -2.33 -8.26 -6.17
N LEU A 296 -2.65 -8.17 -7.46
CA LEU A 296 -1.85 -8.77 -8.53
C LEU A 296 -0.44 -8.16 -8.55
N LEU A 297 -0.33 -6.83 -8.59
CA LEU A 297 0.98 -6.14 -8.63
C LEU A 297 1.85 -6.47 -7.42
N ARG A 298 1.28 -6.50 -6.21
CA ARG A 298 2.02 -6.92 -5.00
C ARG A 298 2.44 -8.38 -5.05
N HIS A 299 1.60 -9.27 -5.57
CA HIS A 299 1.96 -10.68 -5.76
C HIS A 299 3.10 -10.84 -6.78
N LEU A 300 3.17 -10.01 -7.82
CA LEU A 300 4.29 -10.02 -8.77
C LEU A 300 5.61 -9.52 -8.16
N ILE A 301 5.55 -8.66 -7.14
CA ILE A 301 6.72 -8.17 -6.39
C ILE A 301 7.16 -9.18 -5.33
N ASP A 302 6.19 -9.72 -4.58
CA ASP A 302 6.40 -10.67 -3.49
C ASP A 302 5.22 -11.67 -3.43
N PRO A 303 5.39 -12.86 -4.04
CA PRO A 303 4.36 -13.90 -4.01
C PRO A 303 4.01 -14.39 -2.60
N ALA A 304 4.97 -14.37 -1.67
CA ALA A 304 4.85 -14.89 -0.31
C ALA A 304 4.01 -13.95 0.58
N GLY A 305 3.91 -12.66 0.25
CA GLY A 305 3.09 -11.68 0.97
C GLY A 305 1.59 -11.66 0.60
N SER A 306 1.11 -12.61 -0.22
CA SER A 306 -0.29 -12.62 -0.68
C SER A 306 -1.26 -13.15 0.39
N LYS A 307 -2.53 -12.70 0.36
CA LYS A 307 -3.58 -13.24 1.26
C LYS A 307 -3.69 -14.76 1.20
N THR A 308 -3.54 -15.34 0.01
CA THR A 308 -3.55 -16.80 -0.20
C THR A 308 -2.35 -17.45 0.49
N ALA A 309 -1.17 -16.82 0.48
CA ALA A 309 -0.02 -17.31 1.23
C ALA A 309 -0.23 -17.17 2.75
N SER A 310 -0.86 -16.10 3.24
CA SER A 310 -1.21 -15.96 4.66
C SER A 310 -2.21 -17.02 5.11
N HIS A 311 -3.25 -17.32 4.32
CA HIS A 311 -4.18 -18.41 4.62
C HIS A 311 -3.48 -19.78 4.65
N ARG A 312 -2.60 -20.07 3.67
CA ARG A 312 -1.79 -21.29 3.68
C ARG A 312 -0.88 -21.38 4.91
N SER A 313 -0.30 -20.26 5.33
CA SER A 313 0.54 -20.18 6.54
C SER A 313 -0.28 -20.44 7.80
N LEU A 314 -1.50 -19.89 7.87
CA LEU A 314 -2.43 -20.17 8.97
C LEU A 314 -2.79 -21.66 9.01
N THR A 315 -3.26 -22.25 7.90
CA THR A 315 -3.55 -23.69 7.82
C THR A 315 -2.33 -24.54 8.20
N LYS A 316 -1.12 -24.12 7.81
CA LYS A 316 0.11 -24.78 8.23
C LYS A 316 0.24 -24.78 9.76
N VAL A 317 0.09 -23.63 10.45
CA VAL A 317 0.11 -23.59 11.94
C VAL A 317 -0.91 -24.56 12.52
N LEU A 318 -2.14 -24.53 12.02
CA LEU A 318 -3.24 -25.32 12.54
C LEU A 318 -2.96 -26.82 12.46
N ASN A 319 -2.28 -27.27 11.40
CA ASN A 319 -1.97 -28.69 11.19
C ASN A 319 -0.60 -29.12 11.74
N THR A 320 0.29 -28.20 12.12
CA THR A 320 1.57 -28.54 12.78
C THR A 320 1.46 -28.61 14.30
N TYR A 321 0.36 -28.12 14.89
CA TYR A 321 0.12 -28.24 16.32
C TYR A 321 -0.24 -29.69 16.69
N ASP A 322 0.44 -30.27 17.69
CA ASP A 322 0.32 -31.69 18.07
C ASP A 322 -0.93 -31.98 18.94
N GLY A 323 -2.05 -31.32 18.65
CA GLY A 323 -3.29 -31.39 19.42
C GLY A 323 -4.55 -31.19 18.57
N ASP A 324 -5.71 -31.49 19.13
CA ASP A 324 -7.02 -31.20 18.53
C ASP A 324 -7.33 -29.69 18.51
N GLY A 325 -8.43 -29.32 17.85
CA GLY A 325 -8.88 -27.92 17.75
C GLY A 325 -9.09 -27.26 19.12
N ASP A 326 -9.57 -28.01 20.11
CA ASP A 326 -9.85 -27.51 21.46
C ASP A 326 -8.57 -27.19 22.23
N ARG A 327 -7.55 -28.06 22.16
CA ARG A 327 -6.22 -27.81 22.76
C ARG A 327 -5.54 -26.60 22.13
N LEU A 328 -5.74 -26.39 20.83
CA LEU A 328 -5.22 -25.20 20.15
C LEU A 328 -5.95 -23.92 20.62
N ILE A 329 -7.28 -23.96 20.71
CA ILE A 329 -8.08 -22.84 21.24
C ILE A 329 -7.65 -22.52 22.67
N LYS A 330 -7.42 -23.55 23.50
CA LYS A 330 -6.91 -23.38 24.87
C LYS A 330 -5.54 -22.71 24.90
N ALA A 331 -4.58 -23.17 24.08
CA ALA A 331 -3.25 -22.55 24.00
C ALA A 331 -3.30 -21.10 23.49
N LEU A 332 -4.17 -20.81 22.51
CA LEU A 332 -4.39 -19.44 22.02
C LEU A 332 -5.03 -18.55 23.09
N LYS A 333 -5.98 -19.09 23.86
CA LYS A 333 -6.58 -18.41 25.01
C LYS A 333 -5.50 -18.09 26.05
N GLU A 334 -4.73 -19.08 26.51
CA GLU A 334 -3.69 -18.88 27.52
C GLU A 334 -2.59 -17.89 27.08
N HIS A 335 -2.23 -17.88 25.78
CA HIS A 335 -1.18 -17.00 25.28
C HIS A 335 -1.63 -15.55 25.02
N TYR A 336 -2.86 -15.35 24.52
CA TYR A 336 -3.33 -14.03 24.05
C TYR A 336 -4.47 -13.43 24.87
N LEU A 337 -5.25 -14.24 25.59
CA LEU A 337 -6.41 -13.79 26.37
C LEU A 337 -6.20 -14.13 27.84
N GLN A 338 -5.62 -13.20 28.60
CA GLN A 338 -5.51 -13.37 30.06
C GLN A 338 -6.90 -13.27 30.72
N THR A 339 -7.26 -14.30 31.47
CA THR A 339 -8.54 -14.40 32.21
C THR A 339 -8.39 -14.15 33.71
N GLU A 340 -7.18 -13.92 34.21
CA GLU A 340 -6.94 -13.69 35.63
C GLU A 340 -7.42 -12.29 36.04
N ARG A 341 -8.37 -12.24 37.00
CA ARG A 341 -8.72 -11.02 37.71
C ARG A 341 -7.65 -10.78 38.77
N GLY A 342 -6.72 -9.86 38.51
CA GLY A 342 -5.75 -9.44 39.52
C GLY A 342 -6.45 -8.81 40.73
N GLN A 343 -5.83 -8.87 41.91
CA GLN A 343 -6.20 -8.03 43.06
C GLN A 343 -5.87 -6.57 42.70
N HIS A 344 -6.82 -5.88 42.07
CA HIS A 344 -6.68 -4.48 41.68
C HIS A 344 -7.64 -3.61 42.49
N PRO A 345 -7.25 -2.35 42.77
CA PRO A 345 -8.03 -1.45 43.62
C PRO A 345 -9.42 -1.20 43.03
N ALA A 346 -10.35 -0.83 43.92
CA ALA A 346 -11.76 -0.60 43.61
C ALA A 346 -11.98 0.29 42.36
N PRO A 347 -13.13 0.16 41.66
CA PRO A 347 -13.38 0.87 40.41
C PRO A 347 -13.19 2.38 40.58
N GLN A 348 -12.21 2.95 39.88
CA GLN A 348 -11.95 4.38 39.97
C GLN A 348 -13.18 5.18 39.54
N GLU A 349 -13.59 6.13 40.39
CA GLU A 349 -14.64 7.09 40.07
C GLU A 349 -14.03 8.37 39.52
N TYR A 350 -14.80 9.09 38.69
CA TYR A 350 -14.38 10.36 38.16
C TYR A 350 -14.45 11.42 39.27
N THR A 351 -13.33 12.09 39.54
CA THR A 351 -13.24 13.13 40.57
C THR A 351 -13.01 14.54 40.00
N GLY A 352 -12.93 14.65 38.66
CA GLY A 352 -12.76 15.92 37.97
C GLY A 352 -14.06 16.72 37.82
N PRO A 353 -13.97 17.96 37.31
CA PRO A 353 -15.15 18.80 37.06
C PRO A 353 -15.98 18.29 35.88
N HIS A 354 -17.25 18.69 35.83
CA HIS A 354 -18.09 18.49 34.64
C HIS A 354 -17.50 19.22 33.42
N ASN A 355 -17.61 18.61 32.24
CA ASN A 355 -17.14 19.20 30.99
C ASN A 355 -18.29 19.26 29.99
N GLU A 356 -18.96 20.41 29.91
CA GLU A 356 -20.18 20.60 29.12
C GLU A 356 -19.97 20.26 27.63
N ASP A 357 -18.84 20.66 27.06
CA ASP A 357 -18.51 20.42 25.65
C ASP A 357 -18.34 18.94 25.31
N LEU A 358 -17.68 18.18 26.20
CA LEU A 358 -17.47 16.75 26.01
C LEU A 358 -18.73 15.95 26.34
N ASP A 359 -19.41 16.29 27.43
CA ASP A 359 -20.52 15.51 28.00
C ASP A 359 -21.87 15.75 27.29
N ARG A 360 -22.05 16.81 26.50
CA ARG A 360 -23.31 17.05 25.77
C ARG A 360 -23.78 15.85 24.91
N PRO A 361 -25.08 15.71 24.60
CA PRO A 361 -25.55 14.68 23.67
C PRO A 361 -24.89 14.78 22.29
N PHE A 362 -24.80 13.66 21.57
CA PHE A 362 -24.31 13.64 20.19
C PHE A 362 -25.38 14.12 19.21
N SER A 363 -24.94 14.71 18.11
CA SER A 363 -25.81 15.13 17.02
C SER A 363 -25.78 14.17 15.81
N LEU A 364 -26.80 14.27 14.95
CA LEU A 364 -26.84 13.56 13.67
C LEU A 364 -25.63 13.88 12.79
N SER A 365 -25.12 15.12 12.82
CA SER A 365 -23.96 15.49 12.01
C SER A 365 -22.68 14.78 12.46
N GLU A 366 -22.53 14.58 13.78
CA GLU A 366 -21.40 13.80 14.33
C GLU A 366 -21.50 12.34 13.92
N LEU A 367 -22.72 11.77 13.98
CA LEU A 367 -23.00 10.40 13.54
C LEU A 367 -22.64 10.19 12.05
N TRP A 368 -23.16 11.03 11.16
CA TRP A 368 -22.87 10.93 9.73
C TRP A 368 -21.38 11.12 9.42
N SER A 369 -20.73 12.09 10.06
CA SER A 369 -19.28 12.28 9.90
C SER A 369 -18.50 11.03 10.32
N ALA A 370 -18.91 10.34 11.40
CA ALA A 370 -18.24 9.14 11.86
C ALA A 370 -18.47 7.93 10.92
N ILE A 371 -19.65 7.81 10.31
CA ILE A 371 -19.95 6.80 9.29
C ILE A 371 -19.14 7.07 8.01
N ASP A 372 -19.05 8.32 7.59
CA ASP A 372 -18.29 8.72 6.40
C ASP A 372 -16.79 8.48 6.53
N ASP A 373 -16.23 8.65 7.73
CA ASP A 373 -14.82 8.35 8.00
C ASP A 373 -14.54 6.84 8.11
N SER A 374 -15.57 6.00 8.15
CA SER A 374 -15.42 4.56 8.34
C SER A 374 -15.05 3.80 7.05
N ASN A 375 -14.33 2.68 7.21
CA ASN A 375 -13.92 1.83 6.11
C ASN A 375 -15.06 0.87 5.71
N LYS A 376 -15.76 1.20 4.61
CA LYS A 376 -16.89 0.44 4.04
C LYS A 376 -16.59 -1.00 3.59
N LYS A 377 -15.37 -1.49 3.79
CA LYS A 377 -14.94 -2.87 3.49
C LYS A 377 -14.54 -3.67 4.73
N SER A 378 -14.66 -3.09 5.93
CA SER A 378 -14.42 -3.81 7.18
C SER A 378 -15.46 -4.90 7.38
N ALA A 379 -15.04 -6.01 8.00
CA ALA A 379 -15.95 -7.06 8.43
C ALA A 379 -16.77 -6.57 9.65
N PRO A 380 -18.05 -6.96 9.76
CA PRO A 380 -18.86 -6.64 10.92
C PRO A 380 -18.48 -7.51 12.13
N GLY A 381 -18.96 -7.11 13.31
CA GLY A 381 -18.95 -7.96 14.50
C GLY A 381 -20.13 -8.94 14.51
N LYS A 382 -20.47 -9.47 15.70
CA LYS A 382 -21.56 -10.45 15.88
C LYS A 382 -22.96 -9.92 15.54
N ASP A 383 -23.16 -8.60 15.65
CA ASP A 383 -24.42 -7.95 15.25
C ASP A 383 -24.68 -7.98 13.74
N ALA A 384 -23.66 -8.34 12.93
CA ALA A 384 -23.67 -8.39 11.48
C ALA A 384 -24.02 -7.05 10.78
N ILE A 385 -24.00 -5.93 11.51
CA ILE A 385 -24.23 -4.60 10.95
C ILE A 385 -22.95 -4.11 10.27
N THR A 386 -23.04 -3.77 8.99
CA THR A 386 -21.88 -3.31 8.19
C THR A 386 -21.88 -1.80 8.01
N TYR A 387 -20.70 -1.20 7.83
CA TYR A 387 -20.63 0.23 7.46
C TYR A 387 -21.35 0.57 6.15
N ARG A 388 -21.47 -0.39 5.21
CA ARG A 388 -22.25 -0.18 3.99
C ARG A 388 -23.74 -0.03 4.29
N LEU A 389 -24.26 -0.86 5.19
CA LEU A 389 -25.64 -0.75 5.67
C LEU A 389 -25.85 0.62 6.34
N LEU A 390 -24.95 1.02 7.24
CA LEU A 390 -25.02 2.33 7.90
C LEU A 390 -24.93 3.52 6.92
N THR A 391 -24.20 3.40 5.82
CA THR A 391 -24.11 4.47 4.80
C THR A 391 -25.39 4.59 3.98
N ASN A 392 -26.22 3.54 3.92
CA ASN A 392 -27.42 3.47 3.07
C ASN A 392 -28.73 3.35 3.87
N MET A 393 -28.69 3.55 5.19
CA MET A 393 -29.90 3.56 6.02
C MET A 393 -30.69 4.85 5.81
N SER A 394 -31.99 4.79 6.09
CA SER A 394 -32.88 5.94 5.97
C SER A 394 -32.65 6.98 7.07
N SER A 395 -33.20 8.18 6.89
CA SER A 395 -33.06 9.28 7.85
C SER A 395 -33.66 8.92 9.22
N ARG A 396 -34.80 8.23 9.24
CA ARG A 396 -35.45 7.78 10.47
C ARG A 396 -34.65 6.68 11.17
N ALA A 397 -34.09 5.73 10.41
CA ALA A 397 -33.20 4.71 10.96
C ALA A 397 -31.94 5.31 11.60
N ALA A 398 -31.37 6.36 10.98
CA ALA A 398 -30.23 7.10 11.52
C ALA A 398 -30.59 7.90 12.79
N GLN A 399 -31.78 8.52 12.84
CA GLN A 399 -32.29 9.20 14.02
C GLN A 399 -32.49 8.23 15.19
N SER A 400 -33.14 7.09 14.94
CA SER A 400 -33.32 6.03 15.94
C SER A 400 -31.97 5.52 16.46
N LEU A 401 -30.98 5.31 15.57
CA LEU A 401 -29.63 4.94 15.97
C LEU A 401 -28.97 6.00 16.87
N LEU A 402 -29.14 7.28 16.55
CA LEU A 402 -28.62 8.38 17.37
C LEU A 402 -29.22 8.36 18.77
N GLU A 403 -30.51 8.08 18.90
CA GLU A 403 -31.17 7.95 20.21
C GLU A 403 -30.59 6.79 21.02
N HIS A 404 -30.31 5.63 20.40
CA HIS A 404 -29.61 4.54 21.06
C HIS A 404 -28.20 4.94 21.55
N ILE A 405 -27.45 5.67 20.71
CA ILE A 405 -26.12 6.18 21.06
C ILE A 405 -26.22 7.17 22.23
N ASN A 406 -27.19 8.09 22.21
CA ASN A 406 -27.35 9.09 23.27
C ASN A 406 -27.86 8.47 24.58
N ARG A 407 -28.76 7.48 24.54
CA ARG A 407 -29.15 6.71 25.73
C ARG A 407 -27.95 5.99 26.34
N ALA A 408 -27.12 5.36 25.52
CA ALA A 408 -25.88 4.72 25.98
C ALA A 408 -24.87 5.74 26.53
N TRP A 409 -24.80 6.93 25.94
CA TRP A 409 -23.94 8.03 26.39
C TRP A 409 -24.37 8.62 27.73
N GLU A 410 -25.68 8.82 27.93
CA GLU A 410 -26.25 9.42 29.14
C GLU A 410 -26.20 8.46 30.34
N SER A 411 -26.56 7.18 30.12
CA SER A 411 -26.52 6.15 31.16
C SER A 411 -25.12 5.58 31.42
N SER A 412 -24.16 5.88 30.54
CA SER A 412 -22.88 5.18 30.41
C SER A 412 -23.00 3.66 30.15
N GLN A 413 -24.18 3.10 29.93
CA GLN A 413 -24.37 1.65 29.73
C GLN A 413 -24.33 1.30 28.24
N LEU A 414 -23.40 0.41 27.87
CA LEU A 414 -23.24 -0.04 26.49
C LEU A 414 -24.09 -1.28 26.20
N PRO A 415 -24.74 -1.36 25.03
CA PRO A 415 -25.32 -2.61 24.55
C PRO A 415 -24.30 -3.76 24.56
N PRO A 416 -24.68 -4.98 25.00
CA PRO A 416 -23.79 -6.15 24.98
C PRO A 416 -23.17 -6.41 23.60
N GLU A 417 -23.93 -6.19 22.52
CA GLU A 417 -23.46 -6.37 21.14
C GLU A 417 -22.26 -5.48 20.78
N TRP A 418 -22.05 -4.36 21.50
CA TRP A 418 -20.93 -3.45 21.27
C TRP A 418 -19.67 -3.83 22.05
N THR A 419 -19.82 -4.61 23.13
CA THR A 419 -18.72 -5.04 24.01
C THR A 419 -18.23 -6.46 23.70
N GLU A 420 -19.00 -7.24 22.95
CA GLU A 420 -18.62 -8.54 22.40
C GLU A 420 -17.59 -8.45 21.26
N ALA A 421 -16.60 -9.34 21.25
CA ALA A 421 -15.61 -9.47 20.18
C ALA A 421 -15.51 -10.91 19.63
N GLU A 422 -15.38 -11.04 18.31
CA GLU A 422 -14.90 -12.28 17.69
C GLU A 422 -13.40 -12.13 17.36
N VAL A 423 -12.56 -12.90 18.03
CA VAL A 423 -11.09 -12.85 17.87
C VAL A 423 -10.65 -13.81 16.78
N ARG A 424 -10.01 -13.27 15.74
CA ARG A 424 -9.43 -14.04 14.64
C ARG A 424 -7.92 -13.84 14.56
N PHE A 425 -7.20 -14.90 14.25
CA PHE A 425 -5.73 -14.86 14.19
C PHE A 425 -5.21 -14.66 12.78
N ILE A 426 -4.27 -13.72 12.62
CA ILE A 426 -3.56 -13.47 11.37
C ILE A 426 -2.05 -13.71 11.58
N PRO A 427 -1.37 -14.49 10.73
CA PRO A 427 0.08 -14.68 10.83
C PRO A 427 0.87 -13.37 10.67
N LYS A 428 1.90 -13.18 11.49
CA LYS A 428 2.88 -12.10 11.34
C LYS A 428 3.64 -12.30 10.01
N PRO A 429 3.67 -11.29 9.11
CA PRO A 429 4.36 -11.42 7.83
C PRO A 429 5.84 -11.79 7.99
N GLY A 430 6.32 -12.75 7.19
CA GLY A 430 7.73 -13.12 7.13
C GLY A 430 8.27 -13.91 8.34
N LYS A 431 7.42 -14.26 9.31
CA LYS A 431 7.78 -15.12 10.44
C LYS A 431 7.31 -16.55 10.21
N ALA A 432 7.98 -17.49 10.90
CA ALA A 432 7.57 -18.87 10.89
C ALA A 432 6.13 -19.00 11.45
N PRO A 433 5.30 -19.87 10.85
CA PRO A 433 3.96 -20.15 11.34
C PRO A 433 4.06 -20.82 12.72
N ALA A 434 3.86 -20.06 13.79
CA ALA A 434 3.85 -20.50 15.19
C ALA A 434 2.81 -19.71 16.00
N ILE A 435 2.39 -20.23 17.16
CA ILE A 435 1.39 -19.60 18.03
C ILE A 435 1.83 -18.19 18.44
N GLU A 436 3.09 -18.00 18.88
CA GLU A 436 3.61 -16.68 19.27
C GLU A 436 3.74 -15.68 18.09
N ASN A 437 3.67 -16.19 16.85
CA ASN A 437 3.80 -15.41 15.63
C ASN A 437 2.45 -15.04 15.01
N MET A 438 1.36 -15.14 15.74
CA MET A 438 0.04 -14.67 15.34
C MET A 438 -0.26 -13.25 15.84
N ARG A 439 -1.27 -12.61 15.25
CA ARG A 439 -1.88 -11.37 15.73
C ARG A 439 -3.36 -11.62 15.99
N PRO A 440 -3.88 -11.44 17.21
CA PRO A 440 -5.31 -11.48 17.47
C PRO A 440 -5.96 -10.21 16.92
N ILE A 441 -6.98 -10.35 16.08
CA ILE A 441 -7.77 -9.24 15.56
C ILE A 441 -9.18 -9.37 16.12
N SER A 442 -9.62 -8.36 16.87
CA SER A 442 -10.96 -8.32 17.47
C SER A 442 -11.96 -7.69 16.49
N LEU A 443 -12.92 -8.50 16.04
CA LEU A 443 -14.09 -8.03 15.28
C LEU A 443 -15.18 -7.63 16.27
N THR A 444 -15.34 -6.32 16.48
CA THR A 444 -16.42 -5.72 17.29
C THR A 444 -17.47 -5.03 16.40
N SER A 445 -18.62 -4.70 16.97
CA SER A 445 -19.72 -4.02 16.28
C SER A 445 -19.28 -2.80 15.46
N CYS A 446 -19.77 -2.68 14.22
CA CYS A 446 -19.53 -1.46 13.43
C CYS A 446 -20.17 -0.24 14.07
N VAL A 447 -21.34 -0.39 14.70
CA VAL A 447 -22.05 0.69 15.41
C VAL A 447 -21.26 1.12 16.64
N GLY A 448 -20.80 0.16 17.45
CA GLY A 448 -19.91 0.47 18.58
C GLY A 448 -18.71 1.30 18.14
N LYS A 449 -18.04 0.91 17.04
CA LYS A 449 -16.93 1.66 16.45
C LYS A 449 -17.30 3.05 15.91
N VAL A 450 -18.56 3.27 15.50
CA VAL A 450 -19.04 4.61 15.12
C VAL A 450 -19.11 5.50 16.36
N MET A 451 -19.70 5.01 17.45
CA MET A 451 -19.74 5.74 18.72
C MET A 451 -18.32 6.00 19.26
N GLU A 452 -17.45 4.99 19.26
CA GLU A 452 -16.04 5.15 19.64
C GLU A 452 -15.35 6.29 18.86
N ARG A 453 -15.66 6.43 17.55
CA ARG A 453 -15.08 7.47 16.69
C ARG A 453 -15.61 8.86 17.05
N MET A 454 -16.88 8.96 17.43
CA MET A 454 -17.49 10.21 17.90
C MET A 454 -16.85 10.67 19.22
N VAL A 455 -16.72 9.74 20.18
CA VAL A 455 -16.01 9.98 21.45
C VAL A 455 -14.55 10.35 21.22
N LEU A 456 -13.84 9.59 20.38
CA LEU A 456 -12.44 9.83 20.04
C LEU A 456 -12.25 11.26 19.51
N ARG A 457 -13.12 11.72 18.61
CA ARG A 457 -13.01 13.05 18.00
C ARG A 457 -13.15 14.15 19.05
N ARG A 458 -14.13 14.04 19.94
CA ARG A 458 -14.32 15.01 21.03
C ARG A 458 -13.13 15.04 21.97
N LEU A 459 -12.72 13.86 22.46
CA LEU A 459 -11.62 13.73 23.41
C LEU A 459 -10.28 14.19 22.81
N GLN A 460 -9.98 13.86 21.56
CA GLN A 460 -8.75 14.33 20.89
C GLN A 460 -8.69 15.85 20.77
N VAL A 461 -9.81 16.50 20.42
CA VAL A 461 -9.86 17.96 20.34
C VAL A 461 -9.61 18.59 21.72
N HIS A 462 -10.23 18.06 22.76
CA HIS A 462 -9.99 18.51 24.14
C HIS A 462 -8.52 18.37 24.56
N LEU A 463 -7.93 17.19 24.38
CA LEU A 463 -6.55 16.90 24.80
C LEU A 463 -5.51 17.76 24.05
N GLU A 464 -5.73 18.04 22.78
CA GLU A 464 -4.84 18.89 21.98
C GLU A 464 -5.04 20.39 22.34
N ASN A 465 -6.28 20.85 22.52
CA ASN A 465 -6.57 22.26 22.87
C ASN A 465 -6.09 22.64 24.27
N THR A 466 -6.03 21.67 25.18
CA THR A 466 -5.58 21.86 26.57
C THR A 466 -4.09 21.52 26.78
N ASP A 467 -3.33 21.29 25.69
CA ASP A 467 -1.90 20.89 25.68
C ASP A 467 -1.57 19.73 26.65
N GLN A 468 -2.50 18.78 26.80
CA GLN A 468 -2.34 17.65 27.74
C GLN A 468 -1.39 16.59 27.19
N LEU A 469 -1.34 16.42 25.87
CA LEU A 469 -0.49 15.41 25.20
C LEU A 469 0.96 15.93 25.03
N PRO A 470 1.97 15.27 25.62
CA PRO A 470 3.36 15.69 25.53
C PRO A 470 3.86 15.85 24.09
N LYS A 471 4.69 16.86 23.85
CA LYS A 471 5.23 17.20 22.52
C LYS A 471 6.20 16.15 21.95
N THR A 472 6.70 15.24 22.79
CA THR A 472 7.56 14.10 22.41
C THR A 472 6.79 12.82 22.12
N MET A 473 5.45 12.85 22.24
CA MET A 473 4.58 11.73 21.88
C MET A 473 4.05 11.92 20.45
N PHE A 474 4.43 11.03 19.53
CA PHE A 474 4.13 11.10 18.09
C PHE A 474 3.14 10.04 17.64
N GLY A 475 3.15 8.87 18.27
CA GLY A 475 2.32 7.73 17.89
C GLY A 475 0.83 8.08 17.93
N PHE A 476 0.09 7.64 16.92
CA PHE A 476 -1.37 7.78 16.84
C PHE A 476 -1.94 9.21 16.92
N ARG A 477 -1.11 10.25 16.78
CA ARG A 477 -1.54 11.64 16.78
C ARG A 477 -1.69 12.19 15.37
N LYS A 478 -2.71 13.01 15.18
CA LYS A 478 -3.02 13.62 13.88
C LYS A 478 -1.92 14.62 13.51
N GLN A 479 -1.56 14.69 12.23
CA GLN A 479 -0.51 15.59 11.71
C GLN A 479 0.90 15.34 12.27
N LEU A 480 1.15 14.21 12.95
CA LEU A 480 2.49 13.74 13.34
C LEU A 480 2.75 12.37 12.69
N SER A 481 4.02 12.05 12.46
CA SER A 481 4.43 10.86 11.73
C SER A 481 5.78 10.32 12.21
N THR A 482 6.09 9.07 11.85
CA THR A 482 7.41 8.45 12.10
C THR A 482 8.55 9.30 11.53
N GLN A 483 8.32 9.97 10.41
CA GLN A 483 9.28 10.84 9.75
C GLN A 483 9.63 12.10 10.56
N ASP A 484 8.78 12.53 11.49
CA ASP A 484 9.05 13.68 12.35
C ASP A 484 10.04 13.33 13.47
N VAL A 485 10.02 12.07 13.91
CA VAL A 485 11.06 11.50 14.78
C VAL A 485 12.37 11.35 13.99
N MET A 486 12.30 10.85 12.76
CA MET A 486 13.48 10.72 11.89
C MET A 486 14.15 12.06 11.59
N LEU A 487 13.36 13.14 11.42
CA LEU A 487 13.88 14.49 11.26
C LEU A 487 14.69 14.94 12.48
N GLN A 488 14.19 14.70 13.70
CA GLN A 488 14.92 15.01 14.93
C GLN A 488 16.20 14.20 15.05
N LEU A 489 16.15 12.88 14.82
CA LEU A 489 17.35 12.04 14.86
C LEU A 489 18.38 12.50 13.82
N HIS A 490 17.94 12.89 12.63
CA HIS A 490 18.83 13.39 11.60
C HIS A 490 19.54 14.69 12.01
N GLU A 491 18.78 15.69 12.46
CA GLU A 491 19.32 17.02 12.78
C GLU A 491 20.08 17.05 14.13
N LEU A 492 19.64 16.28 15.13
CA LEU A 492 20.17 16.33 16.50
C LEU A 492 21.23 15.26 16.78
N VAL A 493 21.21 14.14 16.07
CA VAL A 493 22.12 13.01 16.31
C VAL A 493 23.05 12.83 15.13
N ILE A 494 22.53 12.51 13.95
CA ILE A 494 23.34 12.07 12.79
C ILE A 494 24.25 13.21 12.30
N LYS A 495 23.71 14.43 12.14
CA LYS A 495 24.51 15.59 11.69
C LYS A 495 25.50 16.09 12.73
N GLN A 496 25.19 15.90 14.02
CA GLN A 496 26.01 16.41 15.13
C GLN A 496 27.09 15.41 15.56
N ALA A 497 26.97 14.14 15.19
CA ALA A 497 27.95 13.12 15.51
C ALA A 497 29.24 13.32 14.70
N THR A 498 30.38 13.31 15.39
CA THR A 498 31.71 13.34 14.77
C THR A 498 32.62 12.30 15.42
N ARG A 499 33.83 12.13 14.89
CA ARG A 499 34.82 11.18 15.44
C ARG A 499 35.09 11.40 16.93
N ASN A 500 35.18 12.67 17.35
CA ASN A 500 35.54 13.06 18.72
C ASN A 500 34.31 13.46 19.56
N SER A 501 33.11 13.45 18.98
CA SER A 501 31.86 13.77 19.65
C SER A 501 30.80 12.76 19.21
N PRO A 502 30.90 11.49 19.69
CA PRO A 502 29.94 10.45 19.36
C PRO A 502 28.57 10.77 19.98
N ARG A 503 27.52 10.23 19.37
CA ARG A 503 26.14 10.33 19.88
C ARG A 503 25.54 8.95 20.01
N ALA A 504 24.76 8.71 21.06
CA ALA A 504 24.13 7.41 21.28
C ALA A 504 22.61 7.49 21.12
N ILE A 505 22.03 6.40 20.61
CA ILE A 505 20.59 6.20 20.48
C ILE A 505 20.24 4.87 21.13
N LEU A 506 19.31 4.89 22.09
CA LEU A 506 18.72 3.72 22.71
C LEU A 506 17.28 3.56 22.21
N ALA A 507 16.99 2.45 21.54
CA ALA A 507 15.64 2.09 21.11
C ALA A 507 15.12 0.96 22.00
N LEU A 508 14.06 1.25 22.77
CA LEU A 508 13.41 0.31 23.68
C LEU A 508 12.10 -0.21 23.08
N ASP A 509 11.89 -1.52 23.15
CA ASP A 509 10.65 -2.21 22.73
C ASP A 509 9.86 -2.64 23.98
N LEU A 510 8.52 -2.50 23.95
CA LEU A 510 7.64 -2.97 25.03
C LEU A 510 6.99 -4.31 24.66
N LYS A 511 6.99 -5.28 25.59
CA LYS A 511 6.46 -6.62 25.37
C LYS A 511 4.93 -6.62 25.33
N GLY A 512 4.35 -6.87 24.15
CA GLY A 512 2.91 -7.08 24.00
C GLY A 512 2.07 -5.90 24.50
N ALA A 513 2.51 -4.67 24.21
CA ALA A 513 2.09 -3.50 24.96
C ALA A 513 0.56 -3.26 24.97
N PHE A 514 -0.11 -3.46 23.83
CA PHE A 514 -1.56 -3.33 23.73
C PHE A 514 -2.34 -4.37 24.53
N ASP A 515 -1.77 -5.55 24.74
CA ASP A 515 -2.44 -6.68 25.40
C ASP A 515 -2.26 -6.63 26.92
N ASN A 516 -1.23 -5.92 27.41
CA ASN A 516 -0.83 -5.94 28.83
C ASN A 516 -1.15 -4.64 29.60
N VAL A 517 -1.44 -3.53 28.93
CA VAL A 517 -1.71 -2.25 29.60
C VAL A 517 -2.91 -2.34 30.55
N THR A 518 -2.75 -1.87 31.79
CA THR A 518 -3.82 -1.96 32.81
C THR A 518 -4.92 -0.92 32.59
N HIS A 519 -6.18 -1.30 32.78
CA HIS A 519 -7.30 -0.35 32.72
C HIS A 519 -7.18 0.74 33.78
N ALA A 520 -6.69 0.40 34.97
CA ALA A 520 -6.44 1.36 36.05
C ALA A 520 -5.52 2.51 35.63
N SER A 521 -4.40 2.21 34.94
CA SER A 521 -3.47 3.24 34.47
C SER A 521 -4.12 4.20 33.46
N ILE A 522 -4.95 3.67 32.56
CA ILE A 522 -5.69 4.46 31.56
C ILE A 522 -6.69 5.38 32.27
N LEU A 523 -7.50 4.84 33.18
CA LEU A 523 -8.54 5.59 33.88
C LEU A 523 -7.94 6.66 34.81
N THR A 524 -6.84 6.35 35.50
CA THR A 524 -6.17 7.33 36.36
C THR A 524 -5.67 8.53 35.56
N ASN A 525 -4.99 8.27 34.45
CA ASN A 525 -4.48 9.34 33.60
C ASN A 525 -5.63 10.10 32.91
N LEU A 526 -6.70 9.41 32.49
CA LEU A 526 -7.89 10.03 31.91
C LEU A 526 -8.58 10.98 32.90
N ASN A 527 -8.73 10.59 34.16
CA ASN A 527 -9.30 11.45 35.21
C ASN A 527 -8.52 12.76 35.34
N GLY A 528 -7.19 12.68 35.27
CA GLY A 528 -6.29 13.85 35.29
C GLY A 528 -6.48 14.83 34.12
N THR A 529 -7.09 14.40 33.01
CA THR A 529 -7.35 15.25 31.83
C THR A 529 -8.62 16.10 31.94
N ARG A 530 -9.42 15.95 33.02
CA ARG A 530 -10.70 16.65 33.22
C ARG A 530 -11.67 16.45 32.04
N CYS A 531 -11.82 15.20 31.60
CA CYS A 531 -12.59 14.83 30.41
C CYS A 531 -14.12 14.89 30.58
N GLY A 532 -14.63 15.18 31.78
CA GLY A 532 -16.06 15.11 32.08
C GLY A 532 -16.53 13.71 32.46
N THR A 533 -17.70 13.67 33.08
CA THR A 533 -18.26 12.49 33.75
C THR A 533 -18.72 11.46 32.74
N ARG A 534 -19.37 11.87 31.64
CA ARG A 534 -19.91 10.92 30.63
C ARG A 534 -18.79 10.34 29.78
N THR A 535 -17.80 11.14 29.41
CA THR A 535 -16.61 10.63 28.70
C THR A 535 -15.86 9.60 29.55
N PHE A 536 -15.65 9.89 30.83
CA PHE A 536 -15.02 8.95 31.74
C PHE A 536 -15.86 7.67 31.92
N GLY A 537 -17.17 7.82 32.17
CA GLY A 537 -18.10 6.72 32.34
C GLY A 537 -18.17 5.80 31.11
N TYR A 538 -18.21 6.39 29.92
CA TYR A 538 -18.16 5.65 28.66
C TYR A 538 -16.86 4.86 28.51
N ILE A 539 -15.68 5.47 28.74
CA ILE A 539 -14.39 4.79 28.59
C ILE A 539 -14.23 3.68 29.64
N LYS A 540 -14.66 3.92 30.88
CA LYS A 540 -14.71 2.90 31.93
C LYS A 540 -15.54 1.70 31.49
N ASN A 541 -16.77 1.91 31.02
CA ASN A 541 -17.63 0.82 30.56
C ASN A 541 -17.20 0.20 29.22
N PHE A 542 -16.47 0.94 28.38
CA PHE A 542 -15.85 0.40 27.17
C PHE A 542 -14.74 -0.60 27.48
N LEU A 543 -14.00 -0.38 28.57
CA LEU A 543 -12.92 -1.25 29.04
C LEU A 543 -13.45 -2.43 29.88
N SER A 544 -14.50 -2.22 30.67
CA SER A 544 -15.10 -3.21 31.56
C SER A 544 -16.03 -4.22 30.84
N SER A 545 -16.26 -5.36 31.49
CA SER A 545 -17.30 -6.35 31.15
C SER A 545 -17.30 -6.82 29.69
N ARG A 546 -16.12 -6.89 29.07
CA ARG A 546 -15.97 -7.31 27.68
C ARG A 546 -15.90 -8.82 27.58
N THR A 547 -16.52 -9.37 26.55
CA THR A 547 -16.44 -10.79 26.23
C THR A 547 -15.82 -11.00 24.85
N ALA A 548 -15.08 -12.09 24.70
CA ALA A 548 -14.46 -12.49 23.45
C ALA A 548 -14.76 -13.95 23.13
N GLN A 549 -14.85 -14.27 21.84
CA GLN A 549 -14.93 -15.64 21.35
C GLN A 549 -13.81 -15.86 20.33
N ILE A 550 -12.98 -16.88 20.54
CA ILE A 550 -11.93 -17.24 19.59
C ILE A 550 -12.57 -18.02 18.44
N SER A 551 -12.27 -17.63 17.19
CA SER A 551 -12.63 -18.39 16.01
C SER A 551 -11.41 -18.76 15.18
N VAL A 552 -11.24 -20.07 14.95
CA VAL A 552 -10.12 -20.65 14.20
C VAL A 552 -10.65 -21.70 13.23
N GLY A 553 -10.57 -21.42 11.92
CA GLY A 553 -11.17 -22.29 10.91
C GLY A 553 -12.69 -22.34 11.06
N ASN A 554 -13.23 -23.55 11.28
CA ASN A 554 -14.65 -23.76 11.55
C ASN A 554 -14.96 -23.86 13.07
N GLU A 555 -13.94 -23.94 13.91
CA GLU A 555 -14.09 -24.08 15.35
C GLU A 555 -14.31 -22.72 16.04
N ARG A 556 -15.07 -22.73 17.14
CA ARG A 556 -15.33 -21.58 17.99
C ARG A 556 -15.23 -21.97 19.45
N SER A 557 -14.58 -21.12 20.25
CA SER A 557 -14.57 -21.29 21.70
C SER A 557 -15.95 -20.95 22.29
N GLU A 558 -16.18 -21.30 23.55
CA GLU A 558 -17.20 -20.63 24.36
C GLU A 558 -16.87 -19.13 24.54
N PRO A 559 -17.84 -18.26 24.88
CA PRO A 559 -17.58 -16.88 25.28
C PRO A 559 -16.63 -16.81 26.48
N ILE A 560 -15.66 -15.92 26.42
CA ILE A 560 -14.61 -15.71 27.42
C ILE A 560 -14.76 -14.29 27.96
N GLU A 561 -14.90 -14.14 29.28
CA GLU A 561 -14.77 -12.84 29.93
C GLU A 561 -13.31 -12.37 29.86
N LEU A 562 -13.09 -11.16 29.39
CA LEU A 562 -11.77 -10.54 29.33
C LEU A 562 -11.45 -9.90 30.68
N GLY A 563 -10.18 -10.01 31.11
CA GLY A 563 -9.70 -9.37 32.32
C GLY A 563 -9.55 -7.84 32.21
N GLU A 564 -9.03 -7.22 33.26
CA GLU A 564 -8.86 -5.76 33.42
C GLU A 564 -7.56 -5.22 32.80
N ARG A 565 -7.01 -5.94 31.82
CA ARG A 565 -5.78 -5.62 31.11
C ARG A 565 -5.99 -5.70 29.61
N GLY A 566 -5.18 -4.93 28.91
CA GLY A 566 -5.19 -4.79 27.48
C GLY A 566 -6.29 -3.87 26.97
N THR A 567 -6.09 -3.39 25.76
CA THR A 567 -7.14 -2.69 24.99
C THR A 567 -7.43 -3.50 23.73
N PRO A 568 -8.70 -3.59 23.30
CA PRO A 568 -9.06 -4.42 22.14
C PRO A 568 -8.29 -4.01 20.88
N GLN A 569 -7.50 -4.94 20.32
CA GLN A 569 -6.77 -4.73 19.07
C GLN A 569 -7.74 -4.57 17.90
N GLY A 570 -7.75 -3.38 17.29
CA GLY A 570 -8.63 -3.04 16.16
C GLY A 570 -9.88 -2.23 16.53
N ALA A 571 -10.02 -1.84 17.80
CA ALA A 571 -10.95 -0.79 18.22
C ALA A 571 -10.41 0.61 17.85
N VAL A 572 -11.31 1.58 17.75
CA VAL A 572 -11.02 2.95 17.32
C VAL A 572 -10.37 3.77 18.43
N LEU A 573 -10.77 3.55 19.69
CA LEU A 573 -10.24 4.28 20.84
C LEU A 573 -8.90 3.75 21.36
N SER A 574 -8.62 2.45 21.20
CA SER A 574 -7.43 1.79 21.78
C SER A 574 -6.10 2.54 21.55
N PRO A 575 -5.80 3.10 20.36
CA PRO A 575 -4.56 3.86 20.17
C PRO A 575 -4.44 5.10 21.07
N LEU A 576 -5.54 5.82 21.31
CA LEU A 576 -5.55 6.96 22.22
C LEU A 576 -5.45 6.50 23.68
N LEU A 577 -6.15 5.44 24.05
CA LEU A 577 -6.10 4.88 25.41
C LEU A 577 -4.68 4.41 25.78
N PHE A 578 -3.96 3.83 24.83
CA PHE A 578 -2.56 3.46 25.01
C PHE A 578 -1.67 4.69 25.26
N ASN A 579 -1.86 5.77 24.48
CA ASN A 579 -1.16 7.03 24.71
C ASN A 579 -1.48 7.64 26.09
N LEU A 580 -2.74 7.52 26.55
CA LEU A 580 -3.14 7.97 27.89
C LEU A 580 -2.43 7.17 28.99
N ALA A 581 -2.26 5.85 28.83
CA ALA A 581 -1.51 5.05 29.80
C ALA A 581 -0.05 5.51 29.94
N LEU A 582 0.59 5.92 28.84
CA LEU A 582 1.97 6.41 28.83
C LEU A 582 2.12 7.92 29.04
N LEU A 583 1.03 8.63 29.36
CA LEU A 583 0.99 10.10 29.39
C LEU A 583 2.04 10.75 30.33
N PRO A 584 2.30 10.21 31.54
CA PRO A 584 3.34 10.72 32.43
C PRO A 584 4.79 10.46 31.98
N LEU A 585 5.04 9.38 31.22
CA LEU A 585 6.40 8.92 30.91
C LEU A 585 7.28 10.00 30.24
N PRO A 586 6.81 10.74 29.21
CA PRO A 586 7.57 11.85 28.64
C PRO A 586 8.04 12.90 29.66
N ARG A 587 7.20 13.23 30.64
CA ARG A 587 7.53 14.24 31.66
C ARG A 587 8.61 13.73 32.61
N LEU A 588 8.58 12.44 32.94
CA LEU A 588 9.64 11.80 33.73
C LEU A 588 10.98 11.79 32.96
N LEU A 589 10.94 11.50 31.66
CA LEU A 589 12.14 11.55 30.81
C LEU A 589 12.67 12.97 30.61
N ASP A 590 11.81 13.99 30.60
CA ASP A 590 12.23 15.39 30.51
C ASP A 590 13.02 15.86 31.77
N GLN A 591 12.91 15.14 32.91
CA GLN A 591 13.69 15.43 34.13
C GLN A 591 15.14 14.96 34.03
N ILE A 592 15.46 14.07 33.08
CA ILE A 592 16.81 13.57 32.88
C ILE A 592 17.56 14.53 31.97
N GLU A 593 18.61 15.15 32.49
CA GLU A 593 19.43 16.07 31.72
C GLU A 593 20.25 15.34 30.64
N GLY A 594 20.59 16.04 29.56
CA GLY A 594 21.43 15.48 28.51
C GLY A 594 20.76 14.49 27.54
N ILE A 595 19.48 14.14 27.72
CA ILE A 595 18.75 13.26 26.76
C ILE A 595 17.68 13.99 25.95
N GLY A 596 17.45 13.51 24.73
CA GLY A 596 16.23 13.73 23.96
C GLY A 596 15.46 12.42 23.84
N HIS A 597 14.15 12.49 23.68
CA HIS A 597 13.32 11.30 23.54
C HIS A 597 12.12 11.53 22.61
N ALA A 598 11.63 10.45 22.03
CA ALA A 598 10.43 10.40 21.21
C ALA A 598 9.71 9.07 21.39
N LEU A 599 8.40 9.13 21.63
CA LEU A 599 7.54 7.96 21.79
C LEU A 599 6.66 7.82 20.56
N TYR A 600 6.75 6.69 19.87
CA TYR A 600 5.86 6.33 18.79
C TYR A 600 5.14 5.04 19.14
N ALA A 601 4.00 5.16 19.83
CA ALA A 601 3.32 4.02 20.43
C ALA A 601 4.25 3.30 21.41
N ASP A 602 4.46 1.99 21.22
CA ASP A 602 5.33 1.13 22.01
C ASP A 602 6.83 1.28 21.69
N ASP A 603 7.17 1.89 20.55
CA ASP A 603 8.56 2.20 20.19
C ASP A 603 9.03 3.46 20.93
N ILE A 604 9.92 3.30 21.92
CA ILE A 604 10.50 4.41 22.69
C ILE A 604 11.93 4.64 22.21
N THR A 605 12.22 5.82 21.66
CA THR A 605 13.56 6.18 21.19
C THR A 605 14.13 7.29 22.06
N ILE A 606 15.31 7.06 22.64
CA ILE A 606 16.04 7.98 23.51
C ILE A 606 17.42 8.22 22.88
N TRP A 607 17.96 9.44 22.95
CA TRP A 607 19.28 9.76 22.43
C TRP A 607 20.00 10.82 23.27
N THR A 608 21.31 10.89 23.16
CA THR A 608 22.12 11.91 23.85
C THR A 608 22.10 13.25 23.10
N LYS A 609 21.78 14.34 23.81
CA LYS A 609 21.77 15.74 23.30
C LYS A 609 23.16 16.33 23.13
N GLN A 610 24.16 15.73 23.75
CA GLN A 610 25.58 16.11 23.65
C GLN A 610 26.46 14.87 23.57
N ALA A 611 27.73 15.09 23.22
CA ALA A 611 28.74 14.05 23.40
C ALA A 611 29.21 14.04 24.85
N GLY A 612 29.67 12.88 25.30
CA GLY A 612 30.29 12.68 26.61
C GLY A 612 31.23 11.49 26.57
N SER A 613 31.85 11.18 27.71
CA SER A 613 32.59 9.93 27.88
C SER A 613 31.66 8.73 27.78
N ASP A 614 32.20 7.55 27.49
CA ASP A 614 31.43 6.30 27.45
C ASP A 614 30.67 6.08 28.78
N GLY A 615 31.32 6.36 29.92
CA GLY A 615 30.68 6.30 31.25
C GLY A 615 29.51 7.29 31.43
N TRP A 616 29.64 8.54 30.96
CA TRP A 616 28.53 9.49 31.02
C TRP A 616 27.35 9.07 30.13
N ILE A 617 27.65 8.54 28.93
CA ILE A 617 26.63 8.02 28.01
C ILE A 617 25.90 6.84 28.66
N GLU A 618 26.66 5.91 29.24
CA GLU A 618 26.12 4.75 29.96
C GLU A 618 25.21 5.19 31.11
N GLU A 619 25.71 6.01 32.04
CA GLU A 619 24.96 6.49 33.21
C GLU A 619 23.67 7.21 32.82
N THR A 620 23.76 8.10 31.83
CA THR A 620 22.61 8.91 31.38
C THR A 620 21.54 8.05 30.69
N LEU A 621 21.94 7.14 29.79
CA LEU A 621 21.00 6.25 29.11
C LEU A 621 20.47 5.16 30.05
N GLN A 622 21.25 4.73 31.03
CA GLN A 622 20.85 3.78 32.06
C GLN A 622 19.76 4.39 32.94
N ALA A 623 19.93 5.63 33.40
CA ALA A 623 18.89 6.35 34.14
C ALA A 623 17.57 6.42 33.33
N ALA A 624 17.66 6.75 32.05
CA ALA A 624 16.50 6.83 31.17
C ALA A 624 15.83 5.46 30.95
N ALA A 625 16.63 4.40 30.77
CA ALA A 625 16.14 3.04 30.63
C ALA A 625 15.42 2.54 31.89
N LEU A 626 15.96 2.84 33.07
CA LEU A 626 15.34 2.51 34.36
C LEU A 626 14.04 3.27 34.58
N THR A 627 14.00 4.57 34.29
CA THR A 627 12.75 5.36 34.36
C THR A 627 11.66 4.78 33.46
N VAL A 628 12.00 4.39 32.22
CA VAL A 628 11.05 3.70 31.33
C VAL A 628 10.61 2.37 31.93
N HIS A 629 11.54 1.57 32.42
CA HIS A 629 11.27 0.25 32.98
C HIS A 629 10.34 0.31 34.20
N GLU A 630 10.66 1.16 35.18
CA GLU A 630 9.90 1.36 36.40
C GLU A 630 8.50 1.88 36.09
N TYR A 631 8.39 2.92 35.25
CA TYR A 631 7.08 3.46 34.88
C TYR A 631 6.25 2.45 34.08
N ALA A 632 6.85 1.73 33.13
CA ALA A 632 6.16 0.69 32.36
C ALA A 632 5.56 -0.38 33.28
N ARG A 633 6.28 -0.79 34.34
CA ARG A 633 5.75 -1.75 35.33
C ARG A 633 4.50 -1.24 36.04
N THR A 634 4.43 0.06 36.36
CA THR A 634 3.20 0.64 36.96
C THR A 634 1.99 0.56 36.03
N CYS A 635 2.22 0.59 34.72
CA CYS A 635 1.18 0.43 33.71
C CYS A 635 0.82 -1.04 33.43
N GLY A 636 1.51 -2.01 34.06
CA GLY A 636 1.41 -3.44 33.73
C GLY A 636 2.18 -3.86 32.48
N LEU A 637 3.10 -3.01 32.01
CA LEU A 637 3.95 -3.24 30.84
C LEU A 637 5.34 -3.72 31.28
N SER A 638 6.10 -4.28 30.33
CA SER A 638 7.48 -4.69 30.57
C SER A 638 8.33 -4.41 29.33
N CYS A 639 9.57 -4.00 29.55
CA CYS A 639 10.54 -3.83 28.47
C CYS A 639 10.93 -5.20 27.89
N ALA A 640 11.25 -5.23 26.60
CA ALA A 640 11.79 -6.39 25.91
C ALA A 640 13.28 -6.14 25.62
N PRO A 641 14.19 -6.33 26.61
CA PRO A 641 15.60 -5.99 26.45
C PRO A 641 16.26 -6.74 25.29
N GLN A 642 15.84 -7.98 24.98
CA GLN A 642 16.40 -8.77 23.86
C GLN A 642 16.05 -8.21 22.46
N LYS A 643 15.07 -7.32 22.37
CA LYS A 643 14.69 -6.63 21.13
C LYS A 643 15.10 -5.17 21.12
N SER A 644 15.56 -4.67 22.26
CA SER A 644 16.01 -3.29 22.39
C SER A 644 17.41 -3.18 21.80
N GLU A 645 17.70 -2.06 21.14
CA GLU A 645 18.96 -1.85 20.42
C GLU A 645 19.63 -0.57 20.91
N LEU A 646 20.94 -0.62 21.12
CA LEU A 646 21.80 0.55 21.40
C LEU A 646 22.68 0.81 20.18
N LEU A 647 22.64 2.03 19.65
CA LEU A 647 23.49 2.47 18.55
C LEU A 647 24.37 3.63 18.99
N VAL A 648 25.69 3.49 18.89
CA VAL A 648 26.64 4.59 19.09
C VAL A 648 27.11 5.08 17.72
N VAL A 649 26.67 6.28 17.34
CA VAL A 649 27.01 6.93 16.09
C VAL A 649 28.33 7.69 16.26
N GLN A 650 29.39 7.19 15.64
CA GLN A 650 30.74 7.76 15.64
C GLN A 650 31.36 7.68 14.22
N PRO A 651 31.11 8.70 13.37
CA PRO A 651 31.68 8.73 12.03
C PRO A 651 33.21 8.79 12.04
N GLY A 652 33.86 8.06 11.12
CA GLY A 652 35.32 8.07 10.99
C GLY A 652 36.08 7.23 12.02
N LYS A 653 35.38 6.38 12.79
CA LYS A 653 36.00 5.38 13.67
C LYS A 653 36.93 4.43 12.89
N PRO A 654 38.20 4.24 13.30
CA PRO A 654 39.10 3.26 12.70
C PRO A 654 38.55 1.84 12.86
N ARG A 655 38.75 1.00 11.85
CA ARG A 655 38.24 -0.39 11.82
C ARG A 655 38.82 -1.29 12.92
N GLN A 656 39.94 -0.88 13.52
CA GLN A 656 40.68 -1.59 14.58
C GLN A 656 40.37 -1.06 15.99
N GLN A 657 39.63 0.05 16.12
CA GLN A 657 39.29 0.59 17.43
C GLN A 657 38.22 -0.29 18.09
N LEU A 658 38.46 -0.71 19.33
CA LEU A 658 37.51 -1.49 20.12
C LEU A 658 36.13 -0.82 20.18
N PRO A 659 35.04 -1.60 20.25
CA PRO A 659 33.70 -1.05 20.51
C PRO A 659 33.69 -0.16 21.75
N PRO A 660 32.80 0.85 21.84
CA PRO A 660 32.61 1.59 23.08
C PRO A 660 32.20 0.60 24.17
N ASP A 661 32.83 0.70 25.34
CA ASP A 661 32.51 -0.16 26.48
C ASP A 661 31.31 0.44 27.23
N ILE A 662 30.13 0.29 26.61
CA ILE A 662 28.86 0.80 27.11
C ILE A 662 27.90 -0.38 27.21
N ALA A 663 27.24 -0.57 28.35
CA ALA A 663 26.24 -1.62 28.51
C ALA A 663 25.06 -1.16 29.37
N ILE A 664 23.89 -1.04 28.75
CA ILE A 664 22.65 -0.69 29.47
C ILE A 664 22.03 -1.97 30.03
N GLN A 665 21.72 -2.01 31.32
CA GLN A 665 21.10 -3.15 31.99
C GLN A 665 19.61 -2.93 32.28
N ILE A 666 18.78 -3.88 31.85
CA ILE A 666 17.36 -3.96 32.22
C ILE A 666 17.08 -5.40 32.62
N GLU A 667 16.53 -5.63 33.81
CA GLU A 667 16.21 -6.97 34.34
C GLU A 667 17.40 -7.96 34.27
N GLY A 668 18.61 -7.47 34.54
CA GLY A 668 19.84 -8.28 34.49
C GLY A 668 20.34 -8.62 33.06
N ILE A 669 19.67 -8.13 32.02
CA ILE A 669 20.06 -8.33 30.62
C ILE A 669 20.79 -7.08 30.11
N LYS A 670 21.98 -7.30 29.54
CA LYS A 670 22.82 -6.24 28.96
C LYS A 670 22.43 -5.96 27.51
N ILE A 671 22.17 -4.70 27.21
CA ILE A 671 21.98 -4.15 25.86
C ILE A 671 23.29 -3.48 25.46
N THR A 672 24.00 -4.10 24.52
CA THR A 672 25.31 -3.63 24.04
C THR A 672 25.21 -2.91 22.68
N PRO A 673 26.16 -2.03 22.33
CA PRO A 673 26.18 -1.33 21.05
C PRO A 673 26.15 -2.27 19.85
N THR A 674 25.36 -1.93 18.83
CA THR A 674 25.28 -2.63 17.54
C THR A 674 25.87 -1.79 16.40
N ASP A 675 26.24 -2.43 15.28
CA ASP A 675 26.74 -1.74 14.08
C ASP A 675 25.61 -1.02 13.31
N LYS A 676 24.38 -1.53 13.44
CA LYS A 676 23.18 -1.06 12.77
C LYS A 676 21.99 -1.18 13.70
N CYS A 677 21.11 -0.18 13.64
CA CYS A 677 19.85 -0.18 14.38
C CYS A 677 18.70 0.23 13.45
N ARG A 678 17.52 -0.36 13.66
CA ARG A 678 16.31 -0.04 12.92
C ARG A 678 15.33 0.73 13.78
N ILE A 679 15.17 2.03 13.50
CA ILE A 679 14.27 2.92 14.23
C ILE A 679 13.13 3.35 13.32
N LEU A 680 11.90 2.95 13.64
CA LEU A 680 10.68 3.33 12.89
C LEU A 680 10.77 3.07 11.36
N GLY A 681 11.56 2.08 10.94
CA GLY A 681 11.78 1.73 9.54
C GLY A 681 12.98 2.41 8.86
N LEU A 682 13.60 3.41 9.51
CA LEU A 682 14.91 3.96 9.14
C LEU A 682 16.02 3.02 9.63
N THR A 683 17.01 2.77 8.79
CA THR A 683 18.18 1.94 9.15
C THR A 683 19.39 2.87 9.30
N LEU A 684 19.90 2.96 10.52
CA LEU A 684 21.05 3.77 10.89
C LEU A 684 22.28 2.89 11.10
N GLN A 685 23.47 3.47 10.94
CA GLN A 685 24.75 2.79 11.12
C GLN A 685 25.64 3.58 12.07
N ASP A 686 26.45 2.86 12.83
CA ASP A 686 27.44 3.40 13.78
C ASP A 686 28.40 4.41 13.11
N ASN A 687 28.83 4.14 11.89
CA ASN A 687 29.72 5.01 11.12
C ASN A 687 29.03 6.24 10.51
N GLY A 688 27.74 6.44 10.77
CA GLY A 688 26.92 7.53 10.23
C GLY A 688 26.65 7.48 8.72
N LYS A 689 27.10 6.42 8.02
CA LYS A 689 26.90 6.24 6.59
C LYS A 689 25.57 5.54 6.30
N ALA A 690 25.09 5.66 5.06
CA ALA A 690 23.77 5.19 4.65
C ALA A 690 23.78 3.91 3.77
N HIS A 691 24.83 3.09 3.81
CA HIS A 691 25.01 1.97 2.86
C HIS A 691 23.88 0.93 2.98
N ALA A 692 23.63 0.46 4.21
CA ALA A 692 22.61 -0.55 4.46
C ALA A 692 21.20 -0.09 4.04
N ALA A 693 20.88 1.19 4.26
CA ALA A 693 19.61 1.77 3.86
C ALA A 693 19.47 1.86 2.33
N VAL A 694 20.52 2.30 1.63
CA VAL A 694 20.54 2.41 0.17
C VAL A 694 20.47 1.02 -0.49
N ASP A 695 21.19 0.03 0.03
CA ASP A 695 21.15 -1.35 -0.49
C ASP A 695 19.75 -1.97 -0.34
N LYS A 696 19.07 -1.70 0.79
CA LYS A 696 17.68 -2.13 1.00
C LYS A 696 16.73 -1.50 -0.03
N ILE A 697 16.90 -0.21 -0.34
CA ILE A 697 16.12 0.49 -1.37
C ILE A 697 16.42 -0.11 -2.75
N LYS A 698 17.70 -0.34 -3.08
CA LYS A 698 18.14 -0.94 -4.33
C LYS A 698 17.54 -2.33 -4.55
N ASN A 699 17.68 -3.24 -3.59
CA ASN A 699 17.15 -4.60 -3.66
C ASN A 699 15.62 -4.60 -3.82
N SER A 700 14.92 -3.68 -3.14
CA SER A 700 13.48 -3.53 -3.34
C SER A 700 13.14 -2.98 -4.73
N ALA A 701 13.90 -2.01 -5.23
CA ALA A 701 13.68 -1.40 -6.54
C ALA A 701 13.90 -2.40 -7.68
N GLU A 702 14.86 -3.31 -7.58
CA GLU A 702 15.10 -4.36 -8.57
C GLU A 702 13.89 -5.30 -8.73
N LYS A 703 13.26 -5.70 -7.63
CA LYS A 703 12.01 -6.49 -7.66
C LYS A 703 10.88 -5.71 -8.33
N ILE A 704 10.77 -4.41 -8.05
CA ILE A 704 9.75 -3.53 -8.66
C ILE A 704 10.02 -3.34 -10.16
N LEU A 705 11.29 -3.18 -10.58
CA LEU A 705 11.67 -3.09 -11.98
C LEU A 705 11.37 -4.38 -12.74
N ALA A 706 11.59 -5.54 -12.11
CA ALA A 706 11.17 -6.82 -12.68
C ALA A 706 9.65 -6.90 -12.86
N MET A 707 8.86 -6.42 -11.88
CA MET A 707 7.41 -6.31 -12.01
C MET A 707 7.01 -5.35 -13.14
N LEU A 708 7.60 -4.15 -13.19
CA LEU A 708 7.33 -3.16 -14.25
C LEU A 708 7.59 -3.75 -15.63
N ARG A 709 8.74 -4.41 -15.85
CA ARG A 709 9.05 -5.12 -17.11
C ARG A 709 7.98 -6.11 -17.54
N ARG A 710 7.31 -6.78 -16.59
CA ARG A 710 6.25 -7.76 -16.87
C ARG A 710 4.92 -7.10 -17.25
N VAL A 711 4.63 -5.89 -16.76
CA VAL A 711 3.34 -5.19 -16.99
C VAL A 711 3.43 -4.04 -18.00
N THR A 712 4.64 -3.57 -18.32
CA THR A 712 4.93 -2.57 -19.35
C THR A 712 5.78 -3.20 -20.46
N THR A 713 5.13 -3.85 -21.42
CA THR A 713 5.84 -4.30 -22.64
C THR A 713 5.90 -3.17 -23.66
N ARG A 714 6.73 -3.36 -24.70
CA ARG A 714 6.99 -2.32 -25.71
C ARG A 714 5.71 -1.88 -26.45
N ASN A 715 4.85 -2.83 -26.83
CA ASN A 715 3.70 -2.56 -27.69
C ASN A 715 2.36 -2.70 -26.95
N ARG A 716 2.37 -3.22 -25.72
CA ARG A 716 1.17 -3.63 -24.96
C ARG A 716 1.38 -3.44 -23.45
N GLY A 717 0.30 -3.42 -22.69
CA GLY A 717 0.30 -3.22 -21.26
C GLY A 717 0.02 -1.76 -20.87
N LEU A 718 0.46 -1.38 -19.67
CA LEU A 718 0.14 -0.07 -19.09
C LEU A 718 0.70 1.09 -19.92
N LYS A 719 -0.15 2.09 -20.17
CA LYS A 719 0.25 3.40 -20.73
C LYS A 719 1.19 4.15 -19.79
N GLU A 720 1.87 5.15 -20.35
CA GLU A 720 2.88 5.94 -19.64
C GLU A 720 2.37 6.49 -18.30
N ASP A 721 1.19 7.12 -18.27
CA ASP A 721 0.63 7.73 -17.06
C ASP A 721 0.50 6.74 -15.90
N ASP A 722 -0.05 5.56 -16.16
CA ASP A 722 -0.26 4.54 -15.14
C ASP A 722 1.06 3.86 -14.77
N ALA A 723 1.98 3.66 -15.73
CA ALA A 723 3.31 3.14 -15.45
C ALA A 723 4.13 4.09 -14.55
N LEU A 724 4.11 5.40 -14.81
CA LEU A 724 4.77 6.41 -13.98
C LEU A 724 4.13 6.52 -12.60
N ARG A 725 2.81 6.34 -12.48
CA ARG A 725 2.13 6.21 -11.17
C ARG A 725 2.65 5.02 -10.36
N LEU A 726 2.94 3.89 -11.02
CA LEU A 726 3.55 2.73 -10.34
C LEU A 726 4.98 3.04 -9.89
N VAL A 727 5.78 3.75 -10.69
CA VAL A 727 7.11 4.22 -10.28
C VAL A 727 7.01 5.13 -9.05
N GLN A 728 6.09 6.09 -9.06
CA GLN A 728 5.84 6.98 -7.92
C GLN A 728 5.43 6.19 -6.67
N ALA A 729 4.49 5.25 -6.81
CA ALA A 729 3.91 4.51 -5.70
C ALA A 729 4.85 3.47 -5.08
N PHE A 730 5.71 2.83 -5.89
CA PHE A 730 6.59 1.75 -5.41
C PHE A 730 8.04 2.18 -5.20
N ILE A 731 8.59 3.08 -6.02
CA ILE A 731 10.00 3.45 -5.96
C ILE A 731 10.18 4.78 -5.25
N ILE A 732 9.56 5.85 -5.75
CA ILE A 732 9.74 7.20 -5.19
C ILE A 732 9.29 7.24 -3.73
N SER A 733 8.15 6.63 -3.40
CA SER A 733 7.65 6.54 -2.02
C SER A 733 8.62 5.88 -1.04
N ARG A 734 9.42 4.89 -1.48
CA ARG A 734 10.43 4.23 -0.64
C ARG A 734 11.68 5.10 -0.46
N ILE A 735 12.07 5.81 -1.53
CA ILE A 735 13.19 6.75 -1.49
C ILE A 735 12.84 7.91 -0.55
N THR A 736 11.71 8.59 -0.75
CA THR A 736 11.29 9.74 0.05
C THR A 736 10.97 9.37 1.50
N TYR A 737 10.72 8.09 1.80
CA TYR A 737 10.51 7.66 3.17
C TYR A 737 11.78 7.78 4.03
N SER A 738 12.94 7.39 3.50
CA SER A 738 14.19 7.30 4.26
C SER A 738 15.29 8.27 3.82
N ALA A 739 15.44 8.50 2.51
CA ALA A 739 16.53 9.31 1.96
C ALA A 739 16.68 10.71 2.56
N PRO A 740 15.60 11.47 2.89
CA PRO A 740 15.72 12.80 3.49
C PRO A 740 16.43 12.85 4.84
N TYR A 741 16.52 11.72 5.56
CA TYR A 741 17.04 11.66 6.93
C TYR A 741 18.39 10.92 7.02
N LEU A 742 19.00 10.63 5.88
CA LEU A 742 20.27 9.91 5.77
C LEU A 742 21.38 10.85 5.33
N ASN A 743 22.61 10.61 5.80
CA ASN A 743 23.78 11.31 5.30
C ASN A 743 24.26 10.65 3.99
N LEU A 744 23.66 11.07 2.87
CA LEU A 744 23.93 10.50 1.53
C LEU A 744 25.12 11.19 0.86
N ASN A 745 26.14 10.40 0.50
CA ASN A 745 27.24 10.90 -0.33
C ASN A 745 26.84 11.00 -1.82
N LYS A 746 27.68 11.67 -2.63
CA LYS A 746 27.43 11.87 -4.07
C LYS A 746 27.20 10.55 -4.82
N THR A 747 27.94 9.50 -4.50
CA THR A 747 27.81 8.17 -5.11
C THR A 747 26.46 7.52 -4.78
N GLN A 748 25.99 7.63 -3.55
CA GLN A 748 24.70 7.12 -3.10
C GLN A 748 23.54 7.89 -3.72
N LYS A 749 23.62 9.23 -3.78
CA LYS A 749 22.64 10.05 -4.52
C LYS A 749 22.57 9.65 -5.99
N THR A 750 23.73 9.51 -6.63
CA THR A 750 23.84 9.04 -8.04
C THR A 750 23.24 7.65 -8.22
N THR A 751 23.40 6.76 -7.24
CA THR A 751 22.81 5.41 -7.25
C THR A 751 21.29 5.47 -7.21
N LEU A 752 20.71 6.29 -6.32
CA LEU A 752 19.27 6.49 -6.20
C LEU A 752 18.69 7.17 -7.46
N ASP A 753 19.35 8.19 -8.00
CA ASP A 753 18.96 8.81 -9.29
C ASP A 753 19.02 7.80 -10.44
N THR A 754 19.98 6.90 -10.42
CA THR A 754 20.08 5.84 -11.43
C THR A 754 18.91 4.86 -11.33
N ILE A 755 18.46 4.52 -10.11
CA ILE A 755 17.26 3.72 -9.89
C ILE A 755 16.03 4.43 -10.44
N ILE A 756 15.85 5.72 -10.14
CA ILE A 756 14.73 6.52 -10.65
C ILE A 756 14.76 6.54 -12.18
N ARG A 757 15.90 6.88 -12.78
CA ARG A 757 16.05 6.93 -14.25
C ARG A 757 15.79 5.57 -14.90
N LYS A 758 16.31 4.47 -14.36
CA LYS A 758 16.04 3.11 -14.88
C LYS A 758 14.55 2.79 -14.84
N ALA A 759 13.87 3.13 -13.75
CA ALA A 759 12.43 2.90 -13.60
C ALA A 759 11.59 3.75 -14.54
N THR A 760 11.92 5.04 -14.67
CA THR A 760 11.26 5.96 -15.59
C THR A 760 11.48 5.52 -17.04
N LYS A 761 12.71 5.19 -17.45
CA LYS A 761 12.98 4.66 -18.79
C LYS A 761 12.16 3.39 -19.07
N GLN A 762 12.09 2.45 -18.14
CA GLN A 762 11.25 1.25 -18.27
C GLN A 762 9.75 1.59 -18.38
N ALA A 763 9.26 2.56 -17.62
CA ALA A 763 7.88 3.03 -17.68
C ALA A 763 7.56 3.70 -19.02
N LEU A 764 8.53 4.37 -19.65
CA LEU A 764 8.41 5.02 -20.95
C LEU A 764 8.69 4.08 -22.14
N GLY A 765 9.23 2.89 -21.91
CA GLY A 765 9.69 1.99 -22.97
C GLY A 765 10.98 2.47 -23.66
N LEU A 766 11.79 3.26 -22.96
CA LEU A 766 13.08 3.75 -23.43
C LEU A 766 14.21 2.75 -23.14
N PRO A 767 15.15 2.54 -24.09
CA PRO A 767 16.37 1.79 -23.84
C PRO A 767 17.22 2.35 -22.70
N ILE A 768 18.05 1.51 -22.07
CA ILE A 768 18.91 1.91 -20.95
C ILE A 768 19.89 3.03 -21.35
N TYR A 769 20.38 2.99 -22.60
CA TYR A 769 21.33 3.94 -23.17
C TYR A 769 20.72 5.31 -23.57
N SER A 770 19.39 5.50 -23.47
CA SER A 770 18.77 6.79 -23.82
C SER A 770 19.39 7.94 -23.03
N SER A 771 19.59 9.10 -23.67
CA SER A 771 20.23 10.28 -23.07
C SER A 771 19.55 10.73 -21.77
N THR A 772 20.34 10.98 -20.72
CA THR A 772 19.84 11.52 -19.46
C THR A 772 19.30 12.93 -19.64
N GLN A 773 20.01 13.78 -20.40
CA GLN A 773 19.60 15.16 -20.66
C GLN A 773 18.22 15.21 -21.32
N ARG A 774 17.98 14.36 -22.32
CA ARG A 774 16.67 14.29 -22.99
C ARG A 774 15.58 13.73 -22.09
N LEU A 775 15.91 12.78 -21.20
CA LEU A 775 14.95 12.28 -20.21
C LEU A 775 14.55 13.38 -19.22
N GLN A 776 15.50 14.20 -18.78
CA GLN A 776 15.23 15.36 -17.93
C GLN A 776 14.36 16.40 -18.64
N ALA A 777 14.66 16.67 -19.93
CA ALA A 777 13.88 17.58 -20.79
C ALA A 777 12.41 17.16 -20.99
N MET A 778 12.06 15.88 -20.75
CA MET A 778 10.67 15.42 -20.77
C MET A 778 9.88 15.82 -19.50
N GLY A 779 10.54 16.24 -18.41
CA GLY A 779 9.87 16.65 -17.17
C GLY A 779 9.00 15.54 -16.54
N VAL A 780 9.43 14.28 -16.63
CA VAL A 780 8.66 13.08 -16.21
C VAL A 780 9.07 12.53 -14.84
N HIS A 781 10.23 12.93 -14.33
CA HIS A 781 10.73 12.50 -13.03
C HIS A 781 11.47 13.65 -12.33
N ASN A 782 11.58 13.56 -11.02
CA ASN A 782 12.41 14.45 -10.21
C ASN A 782 13.76 13.78 -9.91
N THR A 783 14.77 14.59 -9.58
CA THR A 783 16.04 14.09 -9.01
C THR A 783 15.86 13.76 -7.53
N VAL A 784 16.78 12.99 -6.96
CA VAL A 784 16.76 12.68 -5.53
C VAL A 784 16.84 13.94 -4.67
N ASP A 785 17.64 14.93 -5.08
CA ASP A 785 17.79 16.19 -4.33
C ASP A 785 16.49 17.01 -4.33
N GLU A 786 15.84 17.16 -5.49
CA GLU A 786 14.52 17.81 -5.58
C GLU A 786 13.46 17.09 -4.74
N LEU A 787 13.49 15.75 -4.72
CA LEU A 787 12.56 14.94 -3.94
C LEU A 787 12.79 15.13 -2.43
N ILE A 788 14.05 15.16 -1.99
CA ILE A 788 14.42 15.41 -0.60
C ILE A 788 14.00 16.81 -0.19
N GLU A 789 14.30 17.81 -1.00
CA GLU A 789 13.95 19.20 -0.75
C GLU A 789 12.43 19.39 -0.67
N ALA A 790 11.69 18.93 -1.69
CA ALA A 790 10.23 19.03 -1.71
C ALA A 790 9.60 18.31 -0.50
N HIS A 791 10.16 17.17 -0.10
CA HIS A 791 9.70 16.40 1.06
C HIS A 791 9.94 17.15 2.36
N LEU A 792 11.17 17.61 2.62
CA LEU A 792 11.53 18.35 3.83
C LEU A 792 10.79 19.70 3.93
N SER A 793 10.66 20.42 2.81
CA SER A 793 9.90 21.68 2.75
C SER A 793 8.43 21.46 3.07
N SER A 794 7.79 20.46 2.46
CA SER A 794 6.39 20.11 2.75
C SER A 794 6.20 19.60 4.18
N GLN A 795 7.16 18.83 4.71
CA GLN A 795 7.16 18.35 6.10
C GLN A 795 7.24 19.52 7.08
N ARG A 796 8.20 20.44 6.91
CA ARG A 796 8.38 21.61 7.78
C ARG A 796 7.16 22.52 7.74
N LEU A 797 6.57 22.75 6.57
CA LEU A 797 5.33 23.52 6.45
C LEU A 797 4.16 22.86 7.19
N ARG A 798 4.01 21.53 7.10
CA ARG A 798 3.01 20.80 7.88
C ARG A 798 3.27 20.97 9.39
N LEU A 799 4.51 20.82 9.84
CA LEU A 799 4.87 20.94 11.25
C LEU A 799 4.63 22.37 11.78
N SER A 800 4.84 23.41 10.96
CA SER A 800 4.57 24.80 11.38
C SER A 800 3.07 25.09 11.61
N GLN A 801 2.18 24.24 11.11
CA GLN A 801 0.73 24.42 11.23
C GLN A 801 0.15 23.90 12.55
N THR A 802 0.92 23.17 13.37
CA THR A 802 0.43 22.61 14.64
C THR A 802 1.35 22.97 15.81
N ILE A 803 0.79 23.10 17.01
CA ILE A 803 1.55 23.35 18.25
C ILE A 803 2.63 22.28 18.49
N PRO A 804 2.31 20.96 18.48
CA PRO A 804 3.34 19.94 18.67
C PRO A 804 4.36 19.93 17.52
N GLY A 805 3.96 20.24 16.29
CA GLY A 805 4.88 20.32 15.17
C GLY A 805 5.88 21.48 15.29
N ARG A 806 5.45 22.63 15.80
CA ARG A 806 6.35 23.76 16.12
C ARG A 806 7.37 23.40 17.18
N ALA A 807 6.96 22.70 18.23
CA ALA A 807 7.89 22.23 19.25
C ALA A 807 9.00 21.34 18.66
N VAL A 808 8.70 20.52 17.64
CA VAL A 808 9.71 19.76 16.90
C VAL A 808 10.65 20.68 16.13
N LEU A 809 10.11 21.67 15.43
CA LEU A 809 10.90 22.64 14.65
C LEU A 809 11.81 23.49 15.55
N ASP A 810 11.31 23.92 16.70
CA ASP A 810 12.06 24.68 17.70
C ASP A 810 13.22 23.84 18.26
N LYS A 811 12.98 22.55 18.55
CA LYS A 811 14.01 21.61 19.02
C LYS A 811 15.15 21.43 18.03
N ILE A 812 14.87 21.43 16.73
CA ILE A 812 15.90 21.33 15.68
C ILE A 812 16.48 22.68 15.26
N GLY A 813 16.14 23.77 15.98
CA GLY A 813 16.65 25.11 15.70
C GLY A 813 16.10 25.75 14.42
N TRP A 814 15.01 25.25 13.86
CA TRP A 814 14.42 25.80 12.64
C TRP A 814 13.47 26.96 12.95
N ARG A 815 13.94 28.19 12.70
CA ARG A 815 13.16 29.42 12.91
C ARG A 815 12.84 30.08 11.57
N LYS A 816 11.70 29.74 10.96
CA LYS A 816 11.05 30.58 9.95
C LYS A 816 9.91 31.35 10.63
N GLU A 817 9.52 32.53 10.12
CA GLU A 817 8.33 33.24 10.61
C GLU A 817 7.16 32.26 10.70
N GLN A 818 6.69 32.02 11.92
CA GLN A 818 5.71 30.98 12.20
C GLN A 818 4.41 31.33 11.45
N ALA A 819 3.91 30.41 10.63
CA ALA A 819 2.62 30.58 9.96
C ALA A 819 1.52 30.89 11.00
N THR A 820 0.47 31.64 10.65
CA THR A 820 -0.63 31.87 11.60
C THR A 820 -1.28 30.53 11.96
N ILE A 821 -1.49 30.25 13.26
CA ILE A 821 -2.22 29.03 13.67
C ILE A 821 -3.65 29.18 13.14
N LYS A 822 -4.10 28.21 12.34
CA LYS A 822 -5.47 28.20 11.87
C LYS A 822 -6.38 27.61 12.95
N THR A 823 -7.52 28.26 13.18
CA THR A 823 -8.58 27.91 14.13
C THR A 823 -9.79 27.34 13.39
N THR A 824 -10.63 26.57 14.09
CA THR A 824 -11.88 26.08 13.53
C THR A 824 -12.90 27.21 13.36
N ILE A 825 -13.65 27.18 12.25
CA ILE A 825 -14.77 28.10 12.02
C ILE A 825 -15.83 27.86 13.11
N PRO A 826 -16.46 28.90 13.68
CA PRO A 826 -17.55 28.69 14.65
C PRO A 826 -18.67 27.83 14.07
N THR A 827 -19.24 26.97 14.91
CA THR A 827 -20.16 25.89 14.50
C THR A 827 -21.40 26.39 13.75
N GLU A 828 -21.89 27.58 14.11
CA GLU A 828 -23.03 28.23 13.46
C GLU A 828 -22.77 28.49 11.97
N TRP A 829 -21.61 29.06 11.66
CA TRP A 829 -21.18 29.37 10.29
C TRP A 829 -20.95 28.12 9.43
N THR A 830 -20.59 27.00 10.07
CA THR A 830 -20.41 25.72 9.37
C THR A 830 -21.71 25.19 8.78
N ARG A 831 -22.86 25.49 9.41
CA ARG A 831 -24.19 25.10 8.93
C ARG A 831 -24.70 26.01 7.80
N THR A 832 -24.29 27.28 7.82
CA THR A 832 -24.75 28.31 6.88
C THR A 832 -23.95 28.32 5.57
N LEU A 833 -22.65 28.01 5.63
CA LEU A 833 -21.74 28.11 4.48
C LEU A 833 -21.85 26.88 3.56
N LYS A 834 -22.34 27.07 2.32
CA LYS A 834 -22.32 26.05 1.26
C LYS A 834 -21.05 26.20 0.42
N THR A 835 -20.28 25.11 0.31
CA THR A 835 -19.07 25.08 -0.53
C THR A 835 -19.14 23.94 -1.55
N LYS A 836 -18.70 24.20 -2.78
CA LYS A 836 -18.60 23.20 -3.85
C LYS A 836 -17.18 22.61 -3.89
N PRO A 837 -16.99 21.37 -4.38
CA PRO A 837 -15.65 20.82 -4.56
C PRO A 837 -14.81 21.67 -5.53
N LEU A 838 -13.55 21.95 -5.17
CA LEU A 838 -12.63 22.65 -6.05
C LEU A 838 -12.42 21.87 -7.37
N PRO A 839 -12.46 22.54 -8.54
CA PRO A 839 -12.17 21.89 -9.81
C PRO A 839 -10.71 21.40 -9.88
N ARG A 840 -10.49 20.25 -10.52
CA ARG A 840 -9.16 19.66 -10.71
C ARG A 840 -8.54 20.13 -12.03
N ASN A 841 -7.20 20.25 -12.07
CA ASN A 841 -6.41 20.68 -13.23
C ASN A 841 -6.84 22.07 -13.72
N MET A 842 -6.48 23.08 -12.92
CA MET A 842 -6.75 24.49 -13.18
C MET A 842 -5.45 25.31 -13.10
N ALA A 843 -4.32 24.71 -13.50
CA ALA A 843 -3.01 25.35 -13.41
C ALA A 843 -2.84 26.40 -14.51
N PRO A 844 -2.30 27.60 -14.21
CA PRO A 844 -1.95 28.60 -15.22
C PRO A 844 -0.99 28.06 -16.29
N GLY A 845 -1.18 28.44 -17.55
CA GLY A 845 -0.33 28.02 -18.68
C GLY A 845 -0.61 26.61 -19.20
N LYS A 846 -1.00 25.67 -18.32
CA LYS A 846 -1.27 24.27 -18.68
C LYS A 846 -2.75 23.99 -18.98
N ASP A 847 -3.66 24.60 -18.22
CA ASP A 847 -5.09 24.30 -18.25
C ASP A 847 -5.94 25.51 -18.69
N ASP A 848 -5.38 26.46 -19.46
CA ASP A 848 -6.01 27.76 -19.70
C ASP A 848 -7.39 27.66 -20.37
N GLY A 849 -7.60 26.73 -21.29
CA GLY A 849 -8.93 26.49 -21.87
C GLY A 849 -9.99 26.06 -20.83
N ARG A 850 -9.60 25.26 -19.83
CA ARG A 850 -10.48 24.87 -18.71
C ARG A 850 -10.71 26.02 -17.75
N ARG A 851 -9.69 26.83 -17.51
CA ARG A 851 -9.78 28.05 -16.68
C ARG A 851 -10.77 29.04 -17.29
N GLN A 852 -10.69 29.28 -18.60
CA GLN A 852 -11.62 30.13 -19.33
C GLN A 852 -13.05 29.57 -19.33
N ALA A 853 -13.23 28.26 -19.61
CA ALA A 853 -14.54 27.62 -19.57
C ALA A 853 -15.21 27.71 -18.19
N ARG A 854 -14.43 27.52 -17.11
CA ARG A 854 -14.91 27.67 -15.74
C ARG A 854 -15.29 29.12 -15.42
N ALA A 855 -14.45 30.08 -15.80
CA ALA A 855 -14.73 31.50 -15.61
C ALA A 855 -16.05 31.87 -16.27
N LYS A 856 -16.25 31.47 -17.53
CA LYS A 856 -17.51 31.68 -18.27
C LYS A 856 -18.71 31.05 -17.57
N ALA A 857 -18.61 29.80 -17.14
CA ALA A 857 -19.70 29.10 -16.44
C ALA A 857 -20.06 29.76 -15.10
N VAL A 858 -19.07 30.19 -14.33
CA VAL A 858 -19.30 30.89 -13.06
C VAL A 858 -19.91 32.27 -13.31
N SER A 859 -19.42 33.04 -14.28
CA SER A 859 -20.01 34.34 -14.65
C SER A 859 -21.48 34.21 -15.06
N GLN A 860 -21.84 33.18 -15.82
CA GLN A 860 -23.24 32.90 -16.19
C GLN A 860 -24.10 32.55 -14.97
N GLN A 861 -23.57 31.76 -14.03
CA GLN A 861 -24.28 31.40 -12.79
C GLN A 861 -24.53 32.65 -11.92
N LEU A 862 -23.52 33.52 -11.78
CA LEU A 862 -23.59 34.70 -10.91
C LEU A 862 -24.53 35.80 -11.43
N GLN A 863 -24.84 35.84 -12.72
CA GLN A 863 -25.80 36.81 -13.29
C GLN A 863 -27.24 36.60 -12.81
N GLN A 864 -27.57 35.41 -12.30
CA GLN A 864 -28.92 35.05 -11.84
C GLN A 864 -29.08 35.14 -10.32
N GLU A 865 -28.02 35.50 -9.59
CA GLU A 865 -27.96 35.47 -8.12
C GLU A 865 -27.96 36.89 -7.55
N ASN A 866 -28.76 37.15 -6.52
CA ASN A 866 -28.78 38.42 -5.80
C ASN A 866 -27.79 38.41 -4.62
N GLY A 867 -27.14 39.56 -4.36
CA GLY A 867 -26.21 39.71 -3.23
C GLY A 867 -24.86 39.04 -3.44
N VAL A 868 -24.29 39.13 -4.65
CA VAL A 868 -22.96 38.61 -4.98
C VAL A 868 -21.88 39.59 -4.53
N LEU A 869 -20.96 39.11 -3.68
CA LEU A 869 -19.79 39.86 -3.23
C LEU A 869 -18.50 39.22 -3.74
N TYR A 870 -17.58 40.05 -4.22
CA TYR A 870 -16.24 39.66 -4.66
C TYR A 870 -15.24 40.10 -3.62
N VAL A 871 -14.25 39.25 -3.36
CA VAL A 871 -13.22 39.53 -2.36
C VAL A 871 -11.83 39.38 -2.94
N ASP A 872 -10.96 40.29 -2.54
CA ASP A 872 -9.54 40.19 -2.82
C ASP A 872 -8.69 40.82 -1.70
N ALA A 873 -7.40 40.51 -1.67
CA ALA A 873 -6.45 41.08 -0.74
C ALA A 873 -5.07 41.29 -1.38
N SER A 874 -4.45 42.43 -1.08
CA SER A 874 -3.10 42.77 -1.53
C SER A 874 -2.19 43.07 -0.34
N LEU A 875 -0.92 42.64 -0.41
CA LEU A 875 0.08 42.93 0.62
C LEU A 875 0.74 44.30 0.37
N VAL A 876 0.98 45.05 1.43
CA VAL A 876 1.77 46.30 1.36
C VAL A 876 3.26 45.94 1.37
N LYS A 877 3.96 46.19 0.24
CA LYS A 877 5.39 45.91 0.06
C LYS A 877 6.22 46.47 1.22
N GLY A 878 7.11 45.64 1.80
CA GLY A 878 8.01 46.04 2.88
C GLY A 878 7.38 46.18 4.27
N SER A 879 6.09 45.86 4.45
CA SER A 879 5.40 45.96 5.75
C SER A 879 4.75 44.64 6.16
N ASN A 880 4.21 44.58 7.39
CA ASN A 880 3.39 43.47 7.89
C ASN A 880 1.90 43.79 7.80
N ARG A 881 1.47 44.49 6.75
CA ARG A 881 0.08 44.89 6.53
C ARG A 881 -0.42 44.45 5.17
N ALA A 882 -1.69 44.11 5.10
CA ALA A 882 -2.43 43.78 3.90
C ALA A 882 -3.69 44.65 3.81
N ALA A 883 -4.03 45.12 2.62
CA ALA A 883 -5.34 45.69 2.34
C ALA A 883 -6.27 44.56 1.91
N VAL A 884 -7.44 44.50 2.53
CA VAL A 884 -8.47 43.51 2.27
C VAL A 884 -9.71 44.24 1.78
N VAL A 885 -10.32 43.73 0.71
CA VAL A 885 -11.41 44.40 0.01
C VAL A 885 -12.59 43.46 -0.24
N VAL A 886 -13.79 44.02 -0.10
CA VAL A 886 -15.06 43.39 -0.47
C VAL A 886 -15.79 44.36 -1.40
N THR A 887 -16.13 43.90 -2.61
CA THR A 887 -16.87 44.69 -3.61
C THR A 887 -18.13 43.96 -4.03
N ASP A 888 -19.08 44.68 -4.61
CA ASP A 888 -20.08 44.10 -5.49
C ASP A 888 -19.57 44.16 -6.96
N ALA A 889 -20.45 44.05 -7.95
CA ALA A 889 -20.07 44.11 -9.37
C ALA A 889 -19.69 45.52 -9.86
N GLU A 890 -19.92 46.58 -9.10
CA GLU A 890 -19.74 47.98 -9.53
C GLU A 890 -19.05 48.88 -8.48
N ARG A 891 -19.13 48.54 -7.19
CA ARG A 891 -18.79 49.43 -6.06
C ARG A 891 -18.05 48.68 -4.94
N LEU A 892 -17.21 49.43 -4.22
CA LEU A 892 -16.57 49.00 -2.99
C LEU A 892 -17.59 48.96 -1.84
N ILE A 893 -17.80 47.78 -1.24
CA ILE A 893 -18.73 47.58 -0.12
C ILE A 893 -18.02 47.78 1.22
N ASN A 894 -16.85 47.16 1.38
CA ASN A 894 -16.09 47.23 2.62
C ASN A 894 -14.59 47.06 2.35
N SER A 895 -13.76 47.59 3.23
CA SER A 895 -12.31 47.38 3.21
C SER A 895 -11.73 47.42 4.61
N ALA A 896 -10.61 46.71 4.81
CA ALA A 896 -9.92 46.68 6.08
C ALA A 896 -8.40 46.55 5.89
N ALA A 897 -7.64 47.09 6.84
CA ALA A 897 -6.20 46.84 6.95
C ALA A 897 -5.96 45.71 7.96
N VAL A 898 -5.26 44.65 7.54
CA VAL A 898 -4.95 43.48 8.37
C VAL A 898 -3.45 43.41 8.60
N LYS A 899 -3.03 43.19 9.85
CA LYS A 899 -1.62 43.02 10.19
C LYS A 899 -1.17 41.59 9.86
N THR A 900 -0.75 41.33 8.63
CA THR A 900 -0.23 40.03 8.18
C THR A 900 0.83 40.19 7.09
N LYS A 901 1.76 39.22 7.02
CA LYS A 901 2.67 39.00 5.89
C LYS A 901 2.24 37.84 4.99
N GLU A 902 1.22 37.07 5.39
CA GLU A 902 0.73 35.92 4.65
C GLU A 902 -0.48 36.33 3.79
N PRO A 903 -0.40 36.20 2.44
CA PRO A 903 -1.51 36.51 1.54
C PRO A 903 -2.78 35.76 1.90
N THR A 904 -2.66 34.46 2.23
CA THR A 904 -3.80 33.62 2.58
C THR A 904 -4.55 34.08 3.82
N THR A 905 -3.87 34.62 4.82
CA THR A 905 -4.51 35.19 6.01
C THR A 905 -5.32 36.43 5.62
N ALA A 906 -4.77 37.29 4.75
CA ALA A 906 -5.49 38.45 4.25
C ALA A 906 -6.72 38.06 3.41
N GLU A 907 -6.57 37.09 2.51
CA GLU A 907 -7.66 36.54 1.69
C GLU A 907 -8.75 35.86 2.55
N GLU A 908 -8.38 35.13 3.61
CA GLU A 908 -9.35 34.54 4.54
C GLU A 908 -10.11 35.60 5.34
N VAL A 909 -9.44 36.68 5.74
CA VAL A 909 -10.10 37.84 6.35
C VAL A 909 -11.03 38.53 5.35
N ALA A 910 -10.68 38.58 4.06
CA ALA A 910 -11.54 39.10 3.00
C ALA A 910 -12.86 38.34 2.90
N ILE A 911 -12.77 37.00 2.87
CA ILE A 911 -13.94 36.13 2.88
C ILE A 911 -14.76 36.33 4.16
N ALA A 912 -14.13 36.36 5.34
CA ALA A 912 -14.84 36.57 6.61
C ALA A 912 -15.57 37.92 6.65
N LEU A 913 -14.93 38.99 6.14
CA LEU A 913 -15.51 40.33 6.07
C LEU A 913 -16.71 40.39 5.12
N ALA A 914 -16.68 39.63 4.02
CA ALA A 914 -17.81 39.51 3.10
C ALA A 914 -18.97 38.70 3.69
N LEU A 915 -18.68 37.61 4.40
CA LEU A 915 -19.69 36.74 5.01
C LEU A 915 -20.54 37.45 6.07
N VAL A 916 -19.98 38.46 6.75
CA VAL A 916 -20.71 39.24 7.77
C VAL A 916 -21.51 40.41 7.19
N GLN A 917 -21.49 40.64 5.87
CA GLN A 917 -22.27 41.72 5.24
C GLN A 917 -23.77 41.37 5.18
N PRO A 918 -24.67 42.34 5.41
CA PRO A 918 -26.10 42.14 5.24
C PRO A 918 -26.44 41.84 3.77
N GLY A 919 -27.39 40.92 3.53
CA GLY A 919 -27.87 40.61 2.17
C GLY A 919 -26.96 39.72 1.30
N VAL A 920 -25.77 39.31 1.76
CA VAL A 920 -24.85 38.45 0.97
C VAL A 920 -25.42 37.07 0.63
N GLY A 921 -25.64 36.75 -0.63
CA GLY A 921 -26.08 35.43 -1.11
C GLY A 921 -24.91 34.55 -1.55
N VAL A 922 -23.93 35.16 -2.23
CA VAL A 922 -22.77 34.46 -2.79
C VAL A 922 -21.49 35.25 -2.54
N VAL A 923 -20.43 34.59 -2.09
CA VAL A 923 -19.08 35.16 -1.97
C VAL A 923 -18.16 34.51 -3.01
N VAL A 924 -17.47 35.34 -3.77
CA VAL A 924 -16.57 34.92 -4.86
C VAL A 924 -15.14 35.30 -4.53
N THR A 925 -14.23 34.33 -4.59
CA THR A 925 -12.79 34.52 -4.34
C THR A 925 -11.97 33.81 -5.41
N ASP A 926 -10.84 34.39 -5.82
CA ASP A 926 -9.84 33.71 -6.63
C ASP A 926 -8.74 33.02 -5.82
N SER A 927 -8.69 33.28 -4.52
CA SER A 927 -7.83 32.56 -3.60
C SER A 927 -8.30 31.13 -3.40
N LYS A 928 -7.61 30.22 -4.07
CA LYS A 928 -7.80 28.78 -3.88
C LYS A 928 -7.45 28.33 -2.47
N ARG A 929 -6.49 29.02 -1.82
CA ARG A 929 -6.00 28.71 -0.47
C ARG A 929 -7.04 29.07 0.58
N ALA A 930 -7.54 30.30 0.55
CA ALA A 930 -8.57 30.78 1.47
C ALA A 930 -9.88 30.00 1.28
N TYR A 931 -10.29 29.75 0.03
CA TYR A 931 -11.43 28.88 -0.28
C TYR A 931 -11.32 27.50 0.37
N SER A 932 -10.15 26.86 0.24
CA SER A 932 -9.93 25.55 0.83
C SER A 932 -9.93 25.59 2.36
N GLY A 933 -9.52 26.69 3.00
CA GLY A 933 -9.58 26.87 4.45
C GLY A 933 -11.02 26.86 4.94
N PHE A 934 -11.85 27.72 4.35
CA PHE A 934 -13.28 27.80 4.65
C PHE A 934 -14.01 26.47 4.42
N ARG A 935 -13.76 25.81 3.29
CA ARG A 935 -14.36 24.49 2.99
C ARG A 935 -13.96 23.38 3.96
N LYS A 936 -12.74 23.44 4.52
CA LYS A 936 -12.27 22.46 5.52
C LYS A 936 -12.72 22.80 6.94
N GLY A 937 -13.33 23.96 7.14
CA GLY A 937 -13.67 24.47 8.47
C GLY A 937 -12.48 24.99 9.27
N VAL A 938 -11.35 25.32 8.64
CA VAL A 938 -10.12 25.76 9.33
C VAL A 938 -9.56 27.03 8.67
N ILE A 939 -9.58 28.15 9.39
CA ILE A 939 -9.24 29.50 8.92
C ILE A 939 -8.30 30.21 9.91
N SER A 940 -7.67 31.32 9.53
CA SER A 940 -6.86 32.15 10.42
C SER A 940 -7.65 32.66 11.65
N SER A 941 -6.94 32.88 12.76
CA SER A 941 -7.51 33.42 14.01
C SER A 941 -8.22 34.76 13.81
N GLU A 942 -7.69 35.60 12.92
CA GLU A 942 -8.18 36.92 12.57
C GLU A 942 -9.54 36.79 11.86
N ALA A 943 -9.63 35.90 10.87
CA ALA A 943 -10.89 35.60 10.19
C ALA A 943 -11.92 34.97 11.14
N ALA A 944 -11.50 34.05 12.02
CA ALA A 944 -12.38 33.43 13.01
C ALA A 944 -12.94 34.46 14.02
N THR A 945 -12.14 35.45 14.41
CA THR A 945 -12.55 36.54 15.32
C THR A 945 -13.63 37.43 14.69
N ILE A 946 -13.58 37.65 13.38
CA ILE A 946 -14.64 38.41 12.67
C ILE A 946 -15.95 37.62 12.71
N LEU A 947 -15.89 36.32 12.45
CA LEU A 947 -17.06 35.44 12.46
C LEU A 947 -17.63 35.22 13.86
N SER A 948 -16.80 35.23 14.91
CA SER A 948 -17.28 35.04 16.29
C SER A 948 -18.01 36.27 16.86
N LYS A 949 -17.76 37.46 16.30
CA LYS A 949 -18.39 38.72 16.73
C LYS A 949 -19.78 38.95 16.12
N LYS A 950 -20.20 38.13 15.16
CA LYS A 950 -21.48 38.26 14.45
C LYS A 950 -22.19 36.91 14.39
N ARG A 951 -23.51 36.93 14.61
CA ARG A 951 -24.36 35.74 14.51
C ARG A 951 -24.48 35.31 13.05
N ALA A 952 -24.35 34.01 12.78
CA ALA A 952 -24.51 33.50 11.42
C ALA A 952 -25.95 33.74 10.92
N PRO A 953 -26.15 34.11 9.65
CA PRO A 953 -27.49 34.26 9.12
C PRO A 953 -28.18 32.88 9.03
N GLY A 954 -29.49 32.85 9.27
CA GLY A 954 -30.31 31.63 9.17
C GLY A 954 -30.50 31.11 7.73
N ARG A 955 -30.09 31.89 6.72
CA ARG A 955 -30.13 31.54 5.29
C ARG A 955 -28.75 31.12 4.80
N ALA A 956 -28.69 30.13 3.91
CA ALA A 956 -27.42 29.63 3.38
C ALA A 956 -26.69 30.67 2.52
N ILE A 957 -25.35 30.71 2.62
CA ILE A 957 -24.47 31.54 1.79
C ILE A 957 -23.58 30.61 0.95
N GLU A 958 -23.51 30.82 -0.37
CA GLU A 958 -22.62 30.06 -1.26
C GLU A 958 -21.22 30.71 -1.34
N LEU A 959 -20.16 29.94 -1.08
CA LEU A 959 -18.78 30.35 -1.35
C LEU A 959 -18.30 29.68 -2.65
N THR A 960 -17.87 30.50 -3.62
CA THR A 960 -17.44 30.08 -4.96
C THR A 960 -16.02 30.52 -5.28
N TRP A 961 -15.23 29.57 -5.82
CA TRP A 961 -13.88 29.84 -6.30
C TRP A 961 -13.86 30.09 -7.82
N VAL A 962 -13.11 31.12 -8.23
CA VAL A 962 -12.81 31.45 -9.64
C VAL A 962 -11.30 31.43 -9.91
N PRO A 963 -10.85 31.07 -11.12
CA PRO A 963 -9.43 31.19 -11.45
C PRO A 963 -9.00 32.66 -11.51
N ALA A 964 -7.86 33.00 -10.91
CA ALA A 964 -7.28 34.34 -10.99
C ALA A 964 -7.00 34.76 -12.45
N HIS A 965 -7.06 36.06 -12.73
CA HIS A 965 -6.77 36.69 -14.04
C HIS A 965 -7.65 36.24 -15.22
N THR A 966 -8.85 35.67 -14.99
CA THR A 966 -9.73 35.20 -16.08
C THR A 966 -10.85 36.16 -16.48
N LYS A 967 -10.64 37.48 -16.43
CA LYS A 967 -11.61 38.52 -16.85
C LYS A 967 -13.04 38.38 -16.26
N VAL A 968 -13.18 37.87 -15.03
CA VAL A 968 -14.46 37.91 -14.32
C VAL A 968 -14.62 39.33 -13.75
N ALA A 969 -15.57 40.11 -14.29
CA ALA A 969 -15.67 41.56 -14.07
C ALA A 969 -15.57 41.98 -12.58
N GLY A 970 -16.40 41.42 -11.69
CA GLY A 970 -16.37 41.76 -10.26
C GLY A 970 -15.08 41.35 -9.53
N ASN A 971 -14.43 40.26 -9.94
CA ASN A 971 -13.14 39.85 -9.36
C ASN A 971 -12.00 40.78 -9.80
N VAL A 972 -12.06 41.30 -11.03
CA VAL A 972 -11.09 42.28 -11.53
C VAL A 972 -11.22 43.61 -10.76
N ILE A 973 -12.45 44.00 -10.41
CA ILE A 973 -12.72 45.20 -9.61
C ILE A 973 -12.20 45.04 -8.18
N ALA A 974 -12.43 43.90 -7.54
CA ALA A 974 -11.88 43.59 -6.22
C ALA A 974 -10.34 43.65 -6.21
N ASP A 975 -9.69 43.02 -7.19
CA ASP A 975 -8.23 43.05 -7.37
C ASP A 975 -7.70 44.46 -7.62
N TYR A 976 -8.38 45.23 -8.47
CA TYR A 976 -8.04 46.65 -8.68
C TYR A 976 -8.10 47.46 -7.39
N HIS A 977 -9.17 47.34 -6.59
CA HIS A 977 -9.31 48.10 -5.34
C HIS A 977 -8.30 47.66 -4.28
N ALA A 978 -8.04 46.35 -4.13
CA ALA A 978 -7.04 45.84 -3.20
C ALA A 978 -5.64 46.36 -3.57
N ARG A 979 -5.31 46.38 -4.87
CA ARG A 979 -4.07 46.97 -5.38
C ARG A 979 -4.02 48.48 -5.19
N ALA A 980 -5.08 49.21 -5.51
CA ALA A 980 -5.13 50.68 -5.36
C ALA A 980 -4.87 51.13 -3.90
N MET A 981 -5.32 50.35 -2.92
CA MET A 981 -5.07 50.61 -1.50
C MET A 981 -3.65 50.28 -1.04
N THR A 982 -2.87 49.52 -1.83
CA THR A 982 -1.48 49.14 -1.52
C THR A 982 -0.43 49.88 -2.38
N LEU A 983 -0.82 50.37 -3.56
CA LEU A 983 0.02 51.06 -4.54
C LEU A 983 0.26 52.55 -4.22
N ARG A 984 0.74 52.86 -2.99
CA ARG A 984 1.57 54.06 -2.76
C ARG A 984 3.06 53.84 -3.07
N ALA A 985 3.48 52.67 -3.59
CA ALA A 985 4.83 52.46 -4.13
C ALA A 985 4.95 51.28 -5.12
N GLY A 986 5.32 51.58 -6.37
CA GLY A 986 6.18 50.77 -7.27
C GLY A 986 5.61 49.55 -8.00
N GLN A 987 5.90 49.47 -9.32
CA GLN A 987 5.58 48.39 -10.27
C GLN A 987 6.03 46.97 -9.85
N ASP A 988 5.38 45.97 -10.45
CA ASP A 988 5.42 44.55 -10.13
C ASP A 988 6.67 43.81 -10.63
N THR A 989 7.18 42.93 -9.77
CA THR A 989 7.74 41.65 -10.19
C THR A 989 6.72 40.60 -9.77
N ASP A 990 6.19 39.81 -10.71
CA ASP A 990 5.38 38.62 -10.46
C ASP A 990 6.18 37.66 -9.56
N THR A 991 6.05 37.80 -8.24
CA THR A 991 6.57 36.79 -7.31
C THR A 991 5.63 35.59 -7.36
N PRO A 992 6.09 34.41 -7.83
CA PRO A 992 5.27 33.22 -7.85
C PRO A 992 4.79 32.89 -6.43
N THR A 993 3.52 32.52 -6.30
CA THR A 993 3.00 32.03 -5.03
C THR A 993 3.79 30.78 -4.63
N PRO A 994 4.49 30.75 -3.47
CA PRO A 994 5.34 29.62 -3.13
C PRO A 994 4.52 28.32 -3.06
N ALA A 995 4.92 27.31 -3.81
CA ALA A 995 4.32 25.98 -3.80
C ALA A 995 4.37 25.37 -2.39
N LEU A 996 3.23 24.85 -1.89
CA LEU A 996 3.09 24.46 -0.48
C LEU A 996 3.14 22.96 -0.27
N THR A 997 2.57 22.21 -1.22
CA THR A 997 2.50 20.77 -1.10
C THR A 997 3.65 20.12 -1.83
N TYR A 998 4.12 18.98 -1.32
CA TYR A 998 5.10 18.13 -2.00
C TYR A 998 4.81 17.93 -3.49
N LYS A 999 3.53 17.77 -3.86
CA LYS A 999 3.12 17.59 -5.26
C LYS A 999 3.29 18.86 -6.10
N GLU A 1000 3.02 20.04 -5.54
CA GLU A 1000 3.19 21.30 -6.25
C GLU A 1000 4.67 21.56 -6.50
N ILE A 1001 5.52 21.46 -5.46
CA ILE A 1001 6.97 21.67 -5.56
C ILE A 1001 7.59 20.70 -6.58
N THR A 1002 7.26 19.42 -6.50
CA THR A 1002 7.80 18.43 -7.45
C THR A 1002 7.32 18.65 -8.88
N ASN A 1003 6.09 19.15 -9.07
CA ASN A 1003 5.58 19.49 -10.40
C ASN A 1003 6.26 20.74 -10.96
N GLU A 1004 6.50 21.76 -10.15
CA GLU A 1004 7.24 22.96 -10.53
C GLU A 1004 8.62 22.60 -11.10
N TYR A 1005 9.44 21.83 -10.36
CA TYR A 1005 10.74 21.33 -10.86
C TYR A 1005 10.67 20.49 -12.14
N LYS A 1006 9.54 19.81 -12.39
CA LYS A 1006 9.35 19.05 -13.63
C LYS A 1006 8.95 19.94 -14.77
N ASP A 1007 8.06 20.90 -14.53
CA ASP A 1007 7.53 21.81 -15.52
C ASP A 1007 8.62 22.82 -15.96
N GLU A 1008 9.48 23.28 -15.04
CA GLU A 1008 10.66 24.11 -15.36
C GLU A 1008 11.63 23.46 -16.34
N ARG A 1009 11.83 22.14 -16.25
CA ARG A 1009 12.72 21.40 -17.15
C ARG A 1009 12.03 20.90 -18.42
N ARG A 1010 10.71 20.99 -18.48
CA ARG A 1010 9.92 20.36 -19.53
C ARG A 1010 9.99 21.20 -20.80
N THR A 1011 10.75 20.71 -21.78
CA THR A 1011 10.77 21.27 -23.14
C THR A 1011 10.08 20.34 -24.14
N LEU A 1012 9.93 19.05 -23.80
CA LEU A 1012 9.28 18.05 -24.65
C LEU A 1012 7.85 17.75 -24.15
N PRO A 1013 6.83 17.82 -25.01
CA PRO A 1013 5.44 17.66 -24.61
C PRO A 1013 5.11 16.21 -24.23
N GLU A 1014 4.04 16.07 -23.45
CA GLU A 1014 3.44 14.76 -23.11
C GLU A 1014 2.78 14.13 -24.36
N PRO A 1015 2.76 12.78 -24.47
CA PRO A 1015 2.00 12.11 -25.51
C PRO A 1015 0.51 12.41 -25.37
N HIS A 1016 -0.17 12.62 -26.49
CA HIS A 1016 -1.61 12.81 -26.49
C HIS A 1016 -2.32 11.56 -25.93
N ARG A 1017 -3.39 11.76 -25.14
CA ARG A 1017 -4.06 10.70 -24.37
C ARG A 1017 -4.66 9.58 -25.23
N THR A 1018 -5.03 9.92 -26.46
CA THR A 1018 -5.62 8.97 -27.43
C THR A 1018 -4.59 8.03 -28.05
N LEU A 1019 -3.29 8.34 -27.97
CA LEU A 1019 -2.25 7.47 -28.51
C LEU A 1019 -2.25 6.09 -27.84
N SER A 1020 -2.01 5.05 -28.63
CA SER A 1020 -1.78 3.69 -28.15
C SER A 1020 -0.46 3.61 -27.37
N ARG A 1021 -0.27 2.56 -26.56
CA ARG A 1021 1.00 2.37 -25.82
C ARG A 1021 2.20 2.30 -26.76
N GLU A 1022 2.05 1.62 -27.88
CA GLU A 1022 3.09 1.53 -28.91
C GLU A 1022 3.42 2.92 -29.47
N GLN A 1023 2.41 3.70 -29.85
CA GLN A 1023 2.60 5.07 -30.33
C GLN A 1023 3.27 5.97 -29.28
N GLN A 1024 2.85 5.90 -28.01
CA GLN A 1024 3.50 6.63 -26.92
C GLN A 1024 4.97 6.24 -26.78
N THR A 1025 5.28 4.95 -26.83
CA THR A 1025 6.65 4.44 -26.72
C THR A 1025 7.51 4.92 -27.90
N ILE A 1026 6.98 4.86 -29.12
CA ILE A 1026 7.66 5.35 -30.33
C ILE A 1026 7.91 6.86 -30.22
N LEU A 1027 6.90 7.64 -29.83
CA LEU A 1027 7.04 9.07 -29.62
C LEU A 1027 8.12 9.39 -28.59
N ARG A 1028 8.13 8.70 -27.44
CA ARG A 1028 9.18 8.87 -26.42
C ARG A 1028 10.56 8.50 -26.95
N ARG A 1029 10.69 7.44 -27.76
CA ARG A 1029 11.97 7.07 -28.41
C ARG A 1029 12.42 8.09 -29.44
N ILE A 1030 11.50 8.70 -30.18
CA ILE A 1030 11.78 9.82 -31.10
C ILE A 1030 12.29 11.02 -30.30
N GLN A 1031 11.56 11.43 -29.25
CA GLN A 1031 11.93 12.53 -28.37
C GLN A 1031 13.28 12.31 -27.67
N ALA A 1032 13.58 11.08 -27.26
CA ALA A 1032 14.88 10.69 -26.70
C ALA A 1032 15.99 10.54 -27.76
N GLY A 1033 15.64 10.52 -29.05
CA GLY A 1033 16.56 10.17 -30.15
C GLY A 1033 17.14 8.75 -30.04
N SER A 1034 16.40 7.83 -29.42
CA SER A 1034 16.78 6.42 -29.23
C SER A 1034 15.92 5.46 -30.05
N LEU A 1035 15.19 5.96 -31.05
CA LEU A 1035 14.54 5.13 -32.05
C LEU A 1035 15.63 4.60 -33.01
N ALA A 1036 15.62 3.30 -33.30
CA ALA A 1036 16.60 2.71 -34.21
C ALA A 1036 16.50 3.34 -35.60
N HIS A 1037 17.66 3.74 -36.13
CA HIS A 1037 17.84 4.34 -37.44
C HIS A 1037 19.28 4.09 -37.93
N PRO A 1038 19.55 4.19 -39.24
CA PRO A 1038 20.84 3.79 -39.83
C PRO A 1038 22.06 4.40 -39.15
N VAL A 1039 22.07 5.71 -38.91
CA VAL A 1039 23.22 6.39 -38.28
C VAL A 1039 23.49 5.86 -36.87
N LEU A 1040 22.44 5.65 -36.06
CA LEU A 1040 22.57 5.07 -34.73
C LEU A 1040 23.03 3.61 -34.77
N LEU A 1041 22.50 2.82 -35.71
CA LEU A 1041 22.88 1.42 -35.86
C LEU A 1041 24.32 1.29 -36.38
N HIS A 1042 24.75 2.11 -37.34
CA HIS A 1042 26.12 2.20 -37.82
C HIS A 1042 27.08 2.57 -36.69
N THR A 1043 26.67 3.42 -35.74
CA THR A 1043 27.48 3.73 -34.55
C THR A 1043 27.71 2.50 -33.67
N PHE A 1044 26.73 1.60 -33.55
CA PHE A 1044 26.86 0.37 -32.75
C PHE A 1044 27.46 -0.81 -33.52
N TYR A 1045 27.23 -0.88 -34.84
CA TYR A 1045 27.60 -1.97 -35.72
C TYR A 1045 28.14 -1.43 -37.06
N PRO A 1046 29.33 -0.79 -37.07
CA PRO A 1046 29.85 -0.11 -38.27
C PRO A 1046 30.04 -1.04 -39.47
N GLU A 1047 30.34 -2.30 -39.22
CA GLU A 1047 30.63 -3.33 -40.24
C GLU A 1047 29.39 -3.93 -40.92
N HIS A 1048 28.19 -3.68 -40.38
CA HIS A 1048 26.97 -4.39 -40.80
C HIS A 1048 25.85 -3.48 -41.28
N GLU A 1049 25.86 -2.20 -40.90
CA GLU A 1049 24.78 -1.27 -41.17
C GLU A 1049 25.37 0.01 -41.78
N GLY A 1050 24.86 0.46 -42.93
CA GLY A 1050 25.28 1.74 -43.53
C GLY A 1050 24.63 2.95 -42.84
N ASP A 1051 25.18 4.14 -43.06
CA ASP A 1051 24.67 5.39 -42.46
C ASP A 1051 23.57 6.07 -43.30
N ARG A 1052 23.30 5.58 -44.52
CA ARG A 1052 22.34 6.18 -45.47
C ARG A 1052 20.89 5.83 -45.14
N CYS A 1053 19.99 6.71 -45.56
CA CYS A 1053 18.56 6.49 -45.45
C CYS A 1053 18.12 5.26 -46.27
N PRO A 1054 17.41 4.30 -45.67
CA PRO A 1054 17.09 3.04 -46.35
C PRO A 1054 15.98 3.18 -47.39
N PHE A 1055 15.19 4.24 -47.29
CA PHE A 1055 14.05 4.49 -48.19
C PHE A 1055 14.48 5.25 -49.44
N CYS A 1056 15.19 6.38 -49.28
CA CYS A 1056 15.64 7.18 -50.43
C CYS A 1056 17.05 6.86 -50.90
N LYS A 1057 17.90 6.22 -50.07
CA LYS A 1057 19.30 5.84 -50.35
C LYS A 1057 20.27 6.99 -50.68
N THR A 1058 19.79 8.23 -50.72
CA THR A 1058 20.58 9.41 -51.13
C THR A 1058 21.12 10.21 -49.95
N ASN A 1059 20.30 10.47 -48.93
CA ASN A 1059 20.65 11.30 -47.79
C ASN A 1059 21.13 10.48 -46.58
N SER A 1060 21.78 11.15 -45.63
CA SER A 1060 22.09 10.57 -44.31
C SER A 1060 20.82 10.03 -43.65
N GLY A 1061 20.92 8.83 -43.07
CA GLY A 1061 19.82 8.12 -42.43
C GLY A 1061 19.51 8.64 -41.02
N THR A 1062 19.58 9.96 -40.79
CA THR A 1062 19.25 10.57 -39.49
C THR A 1062 17.74 10.54 -39.24
N LEU A 1063 17.31 10.54 -37.97
CA LEU A 1063 15.90 10.65 -37.62
C LEU A 1063 15.24 11.93 -38.17
N ALA A 1064 15.98 13.04 -38.18
CA ALA A 1064 15.51 14.31 -38.73
C ALA A 1064 15.13 14.15 -40.20
N HIS A 1065 16.03 13.60 -41.03
CA HIS A 1065 15.73 13.38 -42.44
C HIS A 1065 14.58 12.37 -42.63
N ILE A 1066 14.67 11.20 -41.98
CA ILE A 1066 13.70 10.10 -42.19
C ILE A 1066 12.30 10.51 -41.76
N LEU A 1067 12.15 11.16 -40.61
CA LEU A 1067 10.84 11.44 -40.02
C LEU A 1067 10.26 12.79 -40.43
N ALA A 1068 11.07 13.80 -40.78
CA ALA A 1068 10.57 15.12 -41.15
C ALA A 1068 10.48 15.36 -42.67
N GLU A 1069 11.33 14.72 -43.50
CA GLU A 1069 11.47 15.09 -44.92
C GLU A 1069 11.36 13.94 -45.92
N CYS A 1070 11.75 12.71 -45.56
CA CYS A 1070 11.87 11.64 -46.54
C CYS A 1070 10.53 11.33 -47.25
N THR A 1071 10.43 11.66 -48.53
CA THR A 1071 9.19 11.52 -49.32
C THR A 1071 8.88 10.08 -49.73
N LYS A 1072 9.80 9.14 -49.47
CA LYS A 1072 9.66 7.73 -49.84
C LYS A 1072 8.99 6.86 -48.77
N LEU A 1073 8.68 7.41 -47.59
CA LEU A 1073 7.85 6.71 -46.60
C LEU A 1073 6.37 6.76 -47.03
N LYS A 1074 5.64 5.67 -46.78
CA LYS A 1074 4.19 5.61 -47.03
C LYS A 1074 3.42 6.49 -46.04
N ALA A 1075 3.91 6.63 -44.81
CA ALA A 1075 3.28 7.46 -43.79
C ALA A 1075 3.39 8.97 -44.09
N PRO A 1076 2.32 9.76 -43.84
CA PRO A 1076 2.25 11.16 -44.22
C PRO A 1076 3.32 12.02 -43.53
N ILE A 1077 3.80 13.03 -44.23
CA ILE A 1077 4.74 14.02 -43.67
C ILE A 1077 4.01 14.81 -42.57
N PRO A 1078 4.65 15.05 -41.40
CA PRO A 1078 4.04 15.85 -40.35
C PRO A 1078 3.69 17.26 -40.84
N PRO A 1079 2.52 17.82 -40.47
CA PRO A 1079 2.12 19.15 -40.89
C PRO A 1079 3.12 20.20 -40.38
N ASN A 1080 3.44 21.19 -41.23
CA ASN A 1080 4.30 22.30 -40.83
C ASN A 1080 3.61 23.15 -39.75
N PRO A 1081 4.37 23.74 -38.80
CA PRO A 1081 3.82 24.72 -37.88
C PRO A 1081 3.28 25.94 -38.68
N PRO A 1082 2.17 26.55 -38.26
CA PRO A 1082 1.42 27.52 -39.07
C PRO A 1082 2.12 28.87 -39.36
N SER A 1083 3.43 29.05 -39.16
CA SER A 1083 4.05 30.39 -39.26
C SER A 1083 5.57 30.47 -39.52
N THR A 1084 6.21 29.58 -40.31
CA THR A 1084 7.68 29.68 -40.54
C THR A 1084 8.11 29.68 -42.02
N PRO A 1085 9.02 30.59 -42.46
CA PRO A 1085 9.76 30.50 -43.73
C PRO A 1085 10.68 29.25 -43.76
N PRO A 1086 11.38 28.91 -44.86
CA PRO A 1086 12.18 27.69 -44.94
C PRO A 1086 13.25 27.66 -43.85
N THR A 1087 12.95 26.92 -42.78
CA THR A 1087 13.80 26.75 -41.61
C THR A 1087 14.76 25.60 -41.89
N PRO A 1088 16.04 25.69 -41.47
CA PRO A 1088 16.98 24.58 -41.56
C PRO A 1088 16.39 23.30 -40.97
N LEU A 1089 16.68 22.13 -41.57
CA LEU A 1089 16.14 20.83 -41.17
C LEU A 1089 16.24 20.57 -39.65
N HIS A 1090 17.33 21.02 -39.03
CA HIS A 1090 17.53 20.89 -37.59
C HIS A 1090 16.46 21.63 -36.77
N GLU A 1091 16.17 22.89 -37.10
CA GLU A 1091 15.17 23.71 -36.39
C GLU A 1091 13.77 23.16 -36.60
N ARG A 1092 13.43 22.80 -37.84
CA ARG A 1092 12.15 22.17 -38.18
C ARG A 1092 11.95 20.84 -37.45
N TRP A 1093 13.00 20.01 -37.36
CA TRP A 1093 12.96 18.76 -36.61
C TRP A 1093 12.71 18.99 -35.12
N GLU A 1094 13.39 19.95 -34.52
CA GLU A 1094 13.21 20.31 -33.11
C GLU A 1094 11.79 20.85 -32.82
N THR A 1095 11.21 21.63 -33.75
CA THR A 1095 9.81 22.08 -33.64
C THR A 1095 8.82 20.91 -33.73
N LEU A 1096 9.00 20.00 -34.70
CA LEU A 1096 8.13 18.84 -34.86
C LEU A 1096 8.20 17.90 -33.65
N ARG A 1097 9.41 17.64 -33.14
CA ARG A 1097 9.65 16.79 -31.97
C ARG A 1097 9.03 17.36 -30.69
N SER A 1098 8.96 18.68 -30.59
CA SER A 1098 8.42 19.41 -29.44
C SER A 1098 6.95 19.82 -29.63
N SER A 1099 6.28 19.36 -30.70
CA SER A 1099 4.89 19.71 -30.97
C SER A 1099 3.89 18.93 -30.09
N PRO A 1100 2.98 19.61 -29.36
CA PRO A 1100 1.93 18.95 -28.60
C PRO A 1100 0.73 18.54 -29.48
N ALA A 1101 0.70 18.91 -30.76
CA ALA A 1101 -0.43 18.70 -31.65
C ALA A 1101 -0.62 17.22 -32.00
N LEU A 1102 -1.84 16.69 -31.81
CA LEU A 1102 -2.17 15.29 -32.11
C LEU A 1102 -1.86 14.89 -33.56
N PRO A 1103 -2.19 15.68 -34.61
CA PRO A 1103 -1.85 15.31 -35.99
C PRO A 1103 -0.34 15.11 -36.19
N THR A 1104 0.48 15.98 -35.60
CA THR A 1104 1.95 15.89 -35.66
C THR A 1104 2.47 14.64 -34.96
N GLN A 1105 1.97 14.34 -33.75
CA GLN A 1105 2.38 13.14 -33.03
C GLN A 1105 1.94 11.85 -33.74
N LEU A 1106 0.76 11.82 -34.36
CA LEU A 1106 0.30 10.67 -35.16
C LEU A 1106 1.18 10.46 -36.40
N ALA A 1107 1.51 11.52 -37.14
CA ALA A 1107 2.39 11.43 -38.31
C ALA A 1107 3.79 10.91 -37.93
N LEU A 1108 4.39 11.48 -36.87
CA LEU A 1108 5.71 11.05 -36.38
C LEU A 1108 5.72 9.59 -35.92
N THR A 1109 4.68 9.15 -35.19
CA THR A 1109 4.60 7.77 -34.71
C THR A 1109 4.34 6.77 -35.84
N ALA A 1110 3.51 7.11 -36.83
CA ALA A 1110 3.29 6.28 -38.02
C ALA A 1110 4.57 6.10 -38.84
N ARG A 1111 5.30 7.19 -39.11
CA ARG A 1111 6.62 7.13 -39.78
C ARG A 1111 7.64 6.35 -38.96
N GLY A 1112 7.62 6.50 -37.64
CA GLY A 1112 8.46 5.72 -36.73
C GLY A 1112 8.14 4.22 -36.75
N GLN A 1113 6.87 3.83 -36.88
CA GLN A 1113 6.46 2.43 -37.04
C GLN A 1113 6.98 1.83 -38.34
N GLU A 1114 6.86 2.57 -39.45
CA GLU A 1114 7.37 2.14 -40.77
C GLU A 1114 8.89 1.96 -40.76
N LEU A 1115 9.62 2.89 -40.12
CA LEU A 1115 11.07 2.76 -39.90
C LEU A 1115 11.42 1.49 -39.10
N LEU A 1116 10.70 1.22 -38.02
CA LEU A 1116 10.95 0.05 -37.18
C LEU A 1116 10.65 -1.28 -37.90
N ALA A 1117 9.62 -1.32 -38.74
CA ALA A 1117 9.27 -2.50 -39.51
C ALA A 1117 10.41 -2.99 -40.42
N GLN A 1118 11.25 -2.05 -40.87
CA GLN A 1118 12.40 -2.37 -41.71
C GLN A 1118 13.52 -3.13 -40.99
N TYR A 1119 13.69 -2.91 -39.68
CA TYR A 1119 14.75 -3.57 -38.89
C TYR A 1119 14.27 -4.82 -38.16
N GLY A 1120 12.97 -5.14 -38.23
CA GLY A 1120 12.39 -6.34 -37.60
C GLY A 1120 12.74 -6.45 -36.10
N SER A 1121 13.30 -7.59 -35.70
CA SER A 1121 13.75 -7.87 -34.33
C SER A 1121 15.13 -7.28 -33.97
N ARG A 1122 15.87 -6.67 -34.90
CA ARG A 1122 17.24 -6.12 -34.66
C ARG A 1122 17.26 -4.88 -33.77
N ASP A 1123 16.10 -4.30 -33.52
CA ASP A 1123 15.91 -3.20 -32.56
C ASP A 1123 15.83 -3.69 -31.08
N LEU A 1124 16.10 -4.98 -30.85
CA LEU A 1124 16.30 -5.54 -29.52
C LEU A 1124 17.77 -5.30 -29.15
N GLY A 1125 18.03 -4.59 -28.05
CA GLY A 1125 19.35 -4.50 -27.42
C GLY A 1125 19.86 -5.85 -26.85
N THR A 1126 19.60 -6.94 -27.54
CA THR A 1126 20.20 -8.25 -27.38
C THR A 1126 21.13 -8.43 -28.58
N ALA A 1127 22.41 -8.68 -28.31
CA ALA A 1127 23.35 -9.12 -29.33
C ALA A 1127 22.73 -10.24 -30.20
N PRO A 1128 23.11 -10.36 -31.48
CA PRO A 1128 22.70 -11.48 -32.30
C PRO A 1128 23.03 -12.77 -31.55
N SER A 1129 22.01 -13.58 -31.26
CA SER A 1129 22.20 -14.93 -30.73
C SER A 1129 22.88 -15.77 -31.81
N GLY A 1130 24.21 -15.85 -31.71
CA GLY A 1130 25.06 -16.71 -32.52
C GLY A 1130 26.34 -17.01 -31.74
N VAL A 1131 26.23 -17.84 -30.70
CA VAL A 1131 26.94 -19.11 -30.41
C VAL A 1131 26.22 -19.78 -29.25
#